data_AF-A0A7W7ICN7-F1
#
_entry.id   AF-A0A7W7ICN7-F1
#
_cell.length_a   1.000
_cell.length_b   1.000
_cell.length_c   1.000
_cell.angle_alpha   90.00
_cell.angle_beta   90.00
_cell.angle_gamma   90.00
#
_symmetry.space_group_name_H-M   'P 1'
#
loop_
_entity.id
_entity.type
_entity.pdbx_description
1 polymer ?
#
loop_
_entity_poly.entity_id
_entity_poly.type
_entity_poly.pdbx_seq_one_letter_code
_entity_poly.pdbx_strand_id
1 'polypeptide(L)'
;MKIRLAWGVVASGLAAWADRPSGPVRLPCGADARPGEPVALGPEDAAEADAARAVAELARLVRAGGAVAAGAGVDLGAGFRSARLDGARGDQRDAVLAALRVLGLRGAGRLGDRAGFLVALFGPAVTRRVGAAAARAVEEERWAALRLAVAASDVLGPEQLERILAVDAPRDVDAVPGDLPSVLAQHLRRVLEPLPRPRRLDLLLDLWARVLDHHAGLARRRRRLATQSSRDRVAALRERRRHHDDERVLVRLRTALGGMAEISLADAARWTPGADYWRERLDWILRDALGATALLRTAAAVGDHGPHDGLARSAALISAAAAQVDDAVAAHAARRVPGRTGIPARPAAHVRDLHRKLSGDAPRDAGFAAYVRPRLTSARAYGLVVIEDLARIMDEMIGTQDEPLRTWAAAGLRDWRDATGYRRAPHEWAGIPPWSGPLLDGAEPLYARLAAGRDPADAELVGDLLWYADLVDALAELHGHDRARGVPGTGAPWLDHDPEPDAEPPPAPRTDSVTGAVSGAGQLTALGGVPPRGAKTWAELVGGLLAGTAIAEALTGGFAVPPVLLARDGEAVPGAGVRVKVARGARDLAEWSDYMGNCIADPYYLEYGAKGRIAFMGLYDAHGMLVVNAELAPLRPASRGWRVNEIAARFNADPDQELARRFRDWVAAIPGPGGEGPAPPDELPPARPARRRPAPRVVEDAGPPLRTLARRALDDLAPGTLDAYAAVAATPPDAAPVRLRRLGAAQLAAAVRRALDTGTADLTGLWEATGRRPLATALDALDPALRDRFDQLRLLLGEPPLPGQLRRLVRLPVLADAYTLDLAGRRTRRAIGRLARADDPVIARALARRATEPLLCALIVAVNCDAPGTEMAPLTAPRGIRVPGYPATDLENEDGPWRRALPAARELGADTAVFWDEVAAHGLRVPASWLASGGWPALWSRAHTHRH
;
A
#
# COMPACT_ATOMS: atom_id res chain seq x y z
N MET A 1 11.16 -39.71 -31.49
CA MET A 1 9.86 -39.06 -31.15
C MET A 1 10.03 -37.57 -30.78
N LYS A 2 8.98 -36.71 -30.79
CA LYS A 2 9.04 -35.31 -30.27
C LYS A 2 8.11 -35.17 -29.06
N ILE A 3 8.65 -34.83 -27.89
CA ILE A 3 7.92 -34.63 -26.63
C ILE A 3 7.94 -33.13 -26.29
N ARG A 4 6.77 -32.55 -26.00
CA ARG A 4 6.66 -31.18 -25.52
C ARG A 4 6.76 -31.16 -23.99
N LEU A 5 7.74 -30.43 -23.50
CA LEU A 5 7.97 -30.22 -22.08
C LEU A 5 7.53 -28.81 -21.68
N ALA A 6 7.50 -28.58 -20.37
CA ALA A 6 7.30 -27.25 -19.82
C ALA A 6 8.23 -26.20 -20.44
N TRP A 7 7.76 -24.96 -20.48
CA TRP A 7 8.53 -23.78 -20.95
C TRP A 7 8.95 -23.83 -22.44
N GLY A 8 8.19 -24.58 -23.25
CA GLY A 8 8.39 -24.63 -24.70
C GLY A 8 9.57 -25.48 -25.16
N VAL A 9 10.16 -26.28 -24.28
CA VAL A 9 11.27 -27.18 -24.61
C VAL A 9 10.73 -28.39 -25.38
N VAL A 10 11.33 -28.71 -26.52
CA VAL A 10 10.99 -29.89 -27.33
C VAL A 10 12.14 -30.88 -27.25
N ALA A 11 11.90 -32.04 -26.63
CA ALA A 11 12.86 -33.13 -26.60
C ALA A 11 12.64 -34.05 -27.81
N SER A 12 13.71 -34.37 -28.54
CA SER A 12 13.69 -35.30 -29.67
C SER A 12 14.60 -36.50 -29.43
N GLY A 13 14.12 -37.70 -29.76
CA GLY A 13 14.91 -38.95 -29.62
C GLY A 13 14.96 -39.52 -28.19
N LEU A 14 14.04 -39.08 -27.32
CA LEU A 14 13.89 -39.56 -25.95
C LEU A 14 12.45 -40.04 -25.73
N ALA A 15 12.25 -40.94 -24.77
CA ALA A 15 10.95 -41.34 -24.27
C ALA A 15 10.68 -40.75 -22.86
N ALA A 16 9.40 -40.72 -22.46
CA ALA A 16 8.97 -40.23 -21.15
C ALA A 16 8.31 -41.35 -20.35
N TRP A 17 8.68 -41.48 -19.08
CA TRP A 17 8.11 -42.42 -18.12
C TRP A 17 7.50 -41.66 -16.95
N ALA A 18 6.30 -42.06 -16.55
CA ALA A 18 5.60 -41.52 -15.38
C ALA A 18 5.45 -42.59 -14.29
N ASP A 19 5.41 -42.13 -13.05
CA ASP A 19 5.08 -42.98 -11.89
C ASP A 19 3.57 -43.24 -11.85
N ARG A 20 3.19 -44.52 -11.79
CA ARG A 20 1.80 -44.97 -11.71
C ARG A 20 1.68 -46.06 -10.64
N PRO A 21 0.49 -46.28 -10.06
CA PRO A 21 0.29 -47.31 -9.02
C PRO A 21 0.71 -48.73 -9.43
N SER A 22 0.69 -49.03 -10.73
CA SER A 22 1.09 -50.31 -11.31
C SER A 22 2.58 -50.41 -11.65
N GLY A 23 3.38 -49.39 -11.36
CA GLY A 23 4.80 -49.29 -11.73
C GLY A 23 5.06 -48.23 -12.82
N PRO A 24 6.32 -48.12 -13.29
CA PRO A 24 6.72 -47.12 -14.28
C PRO A 24 6.03 -47.38 -15.63
N VAL A 25 5.30 -46.39 -16.16
CA VAL A 25 4.60 -46.50 -17.45
C VAL A 25 5.23 -45.55 -18.46
N ARG A 26 5.59 -46.08 -19.63
CA ARG A 26 6.01 -45.28 -20.79
C ARG A 26 4.79 -44.58 -21.39
N LEU A 27 4.84 -43.26 -21.52
CA LEU A 27 3.71 -42.47 -22.03
C LEU A 27 3.68 -42.48 -23.57
N PRO A 28 2.60 -42.97 -24.22
CA PRO A 28 2.39 -42.81 -25.66
C PRO A 28 1.96 -41.37 -26.00
N CYS A 29 2.15 -40.94 -27.25
CA CYS A 29 1.80 -39.58 -27.71
C CYS A 29 0.34 -39.21 -27.41
N GLY A 30 0.10 -38.43 -26.34
CA GLY A 30 -1.07 -37.56 -26.18
C GLY A 30 -2.31 -38.09 -25.46
N ALA A 31 -2.48 -39.40 -25.25
CA ALA A 31 -3.75 -39.94 -24.73
C ALA A 31 -3.86 -40.01 -23.19
N ASP A 32 -2.77 -40.33 -22.47
CA ASP A 32 -2.80 -40.62 -21.02
C ASP A 32 -1.93 -39.68 -20.15
N ALA A 33 -1.39 -38.61 -20.74
CA ALA A 33 -0.46 -37.70 -20.07
C ALA A 33 -1.19 -36.48 -19.50
N ARG A 34 -1.01 -36.20 -18.19
CA ARG A 34 -1.59 -35.00 -17.57
C ARG A 34 -0.72 -33.77 -17.87
N PRO A 35 -1.31 -32.59 -18.13
CA PRO A 35 -0.55 -31.36 -18.28
C PRO A 35 0.33 -31.09 -17.05
N GLY A 36 1.60 -30.73 -17.27
CA GLY A 36 2.55 -30.42 -16.20
C GLY A 36 3.02 -31.61 -15.36
N GLU A 37 2.70 -32.84 -15.75
CA GLU A 37 3.06 -34.07 -15.04
C GLU A 37 4.59 -34.26 -14.95
N PRO A 38 5.14 -34.61 -13.76
CA PRO A 38 6.53 -35.02 -13.61
C PRO A 38 6.84 -36.30 -14.37
N VAL A 39 7.90 -36.29 -15.17
CA VAL A 39 8.34 -37.45 -15.96
C VAL A 39 9.84 -37.64 -15.88
N ALA A 40 10.30 -38.88 -16.02
CA ALA A 40 11.69 -39.21 -16.27
C ALA A 40 11.88 -39.28 -17.80
N LEU A 41 12.84 -38.53 -18.33
CA LEU A 41 13.20 -38.52 -19.75
C LEU A 41 14.49 -39.29 -19.96
N GLY A 42 14.51 -40.25 -20.87
CA GLY A 42 15.65 -41.13 -21.12
C GLY A 42 15.65 -41.78 -22.51
N PRO A 43 16.66 -42.60 -22.82
CA PRO A 43 16.84 -43.24 -24.13
C PRO A 43 15.67 -44.12 -24.53
N GLU A 44 15.21 -44.08 -25.80
CA GLU A 44 14.03 -44.82 -26.26
C GLU A 44 14.14 -46.36 -26.09
N ASP A 45 15.37 -46.87 -25.99
CA ASP A 45 15.81 -48.26 -25.83
C ASP A 45 16.30 -48.60 -24.40
N ALA A 46 16.04 -47.74 -23.42
CA ALA A 46 16.47 -47.95 -22.04
C ALA A 46 15.92 -49.26 -21.43
N ALA A 47 16.76 -49.97 -20.68
CA ALA A 47 16.37 -51.18 -19.97
C ALA A 47 15.30 -50.90 -18.92
N GLU A 48 14.36 -51.83 -18.74
CA GLU A 48 13.22 -51.68 -17.82
C GLU A 48 13.66 -51.44 -16.36
N ALA A 49 14.76 -52.07 -15.94
CA ALA A 49 15.36 -51.86 -14.62
C ALA A 49 15.94 -50.45 -14.43
N ASP A 50 16.44 -49.81 -15.49
CA ASP A 50 16.97 -48.45 -15.44
C ASP A 50 15.83 -47.42 -15.43
N ALA A 51 14.79 -47.65 -16.24
CA ALA A 51 13.57 -46.84 -16.20
C ALA A 51 12.89 -46.91 -14.82
N ALA A 52 12.80 -48.09 -14.20
CA ALA A 52 12.23 -48.25 -12.87
C ALA A 52 13.03 -47.50 -11.79
N ARG A 53 14.37 -47.57 -11.84
CA ARG A 53 15.24 -46.81 -10.92
C ARG A 53 15.09 -45.30 -11.09
N ALA A 54 15.05 -44.82 -12.34
CA ALA A 54 14.88 -43.39 -12.63
C ALA A 54 13.52 -42.86 -12.16
N VAL A 55 12.43 -43.61 -12.36
CA VAL A 55 11.09 -43.23 -11.88
C VAL A 55 11.01 -43.23 -10.36
N ALA A 56 11.68 -44.17 -9.67
CA ALA A 56 11.77 -44.16 -8.21
C ALA A 56 12.54 -42.93 -7.67
N GLU A 57 13.63 -42.54 -8.32
CA GLU A 57 14.38 -41.32 -7.99
C GLU A 57 13.56 -40.05 -8.26
N LEU A 58 12.81 -40.01 -9.37
CA LEU A 58 11.85 -38.94 -9.66
C LEU A 58 10.79 -38.83 -8.56
N ALA A 59 10.21 -39.96 -8.13
CA ALA A 59 9.20 -39.97 -7.07
C ALA A 59 9.77 -39.46 -5.74
N ARG A 60 11.04 -39.77 -5.41
CA ARG A 60 11.73 -39.21 -4.24
C ARG A 60 11.92 -37.70 -4.37
N LEU A 61 12.36 -37.22 -5.53
CA LEU A 61 12.52 -35.79 -5.80
C LEU A 61 11.19 -35.03 -5.67
N VAL A 62 10.12 -35.56 -6.26
CA VAL A 62 8.76 -34.97 -6.20
C VAL A 62 8.23 -34.97 -4.77
N ARG A 63 8.49 -36.03 -3.99
CA ARG A 63 8.06 -36.09 -2.58
C ARG A 63 8.77 -35.06 -1.70
N ALA A 64 10.04 -34.77 -1.98
CA ALA A 64 10.85 -33.85 -1.18
C ALA A 64 10.74 -32.38 -1.63
N GLY A 65 10.64 -32.12 -2.94
CA GLY A 65 10.68 -30.77 -3.53
C GLY A 65 9.44 -30.39 -4.35
N GLY A 66 8.40 -31.23 -4.33
CA GLY A 66 7.20 -31.05 -5.13
C GLY A 66 7.40 -31.31 -6.63
N ALA A 67 6.31 -31.22 -7.39
CA ALA A 67 6.34 -31.40 -8.84
C ALA A 67 7.24 -30.37 -9.56
N VAL A 68 7.45 -29.19 -8.97
CA VAL A 68 8.29 -28.12 -9.53
C VAL A 68 9.75 -28.55 -9.65
N ALA A 69 10.30 -29.22 -8.63
CA ALA A 69 11.68 -29.71 -8.63
C ALA A 69 11.96 -30.71 -9.78
N ALA A 70 10.95 -31.48 -10.20
CA ALA A 70 11.09 -32.40 -11.32
C ALA A 70 11.39 -31.68 -12.65
N GLY A 71 11.02 -30.41 -12.80
CA GLY A 71 11.30 -29.66 -14.02
C GLY A 71 12.77 -29.27 -14.21
N ALA A 72 13.64 -29.48 -13.22
CA ALA A 72 14.97 -28.89 -13.21
C ALA A 72 16.01 -29.59 -14.11
N GLY A 73 15.66 -30.72 -14.71
CA GLY A 73 16.63 -31.53 -15.47
C GLY A 73 17.59 -32.32 -14.58
N VAL A 74 17.18 -32.69 -13.35
CA VAL A 74 18.02 -33.43 -12.40
C VAL A 74 18.43 -34.77 -13.00
N ASP A 75 19.71 -35.09 -12.94
CA ASP A 75 20.24 -36.41 -13.31
C ASP A 75 19.68 -37.50 -12.37
N LEU A 76 18.92 -38.41 -12.95
CA LEU A 76 18.29 -39.56 -12.28
C LEU A 76 19.13 -40.84 -12.45
N GLY A 77 20.26 -40.77 -13.15
CA GLY A 77 21.15 -41.90 -13.47
C GLY A 77 20.80 -42.58 -14.80
N ALA A 78 21.75 -43.37 -15.33
CA ALA A 78 21.58 -44.15 -16.57
C ALA A 78 21.12 -43.33 -17.80
N GLY A 79 21.49 -42.05 -17.87
CA GLY A 79 21.09 -41.14 -18.95
C GLY A 79 19.69 -40.56 -18.79
N PHE A 80 19.01 -40.81 -17.67
CA PHE A 80 17.70 -40.24 -17.39
C PHE A 80 17.80 -38.86 -16.72
N ARG A 81 16.88 -37.97 -17.07
CA ARG A 81 16.72 -36.65 -16.43
C ARG A 81 15.29 -36.41 -16.02
N SER A 82 15.09 -35.67 -14.92
CA SER A 82 13.77 -35.23 -14.52
C SER A 82 13.24 -34.15 -15.47
N ALA A 83 11.96 -34.17 -15.81
CA ALA A 83 11.30 -33.08 -16.51
C ALA A 83 9.82 -32.96 -16.11
N ARG A 84 9.16 -31.93 -16.63
CA ARG A 84 7.70 -31.78 -16.59
C ARG A 84 7.17 -31.68 -18.01
N LEU A 85 6.01 -32.29 -18.26
CA LEU A 85 5.29 -32.14 -19.52
C LEU A 85 4.74 -30.72 -19.69
N ASP A 86 4.33 -30.40 -20.92
CA ASP A 86 3.69 -29.13 -21.25
C ASP A 86 2.46 -28.84 -20.38
N GLY A 87 2.21 -27.56 -20.06
CA GLY A 87 1.15 -27.11 -19.15
C GLY A 87 1.55 -26.92 -17.69
N ALA A 88 2.82 -27.11 -17.32
CA ALA A 88 3.34 -26.73 -16.00
C ALA A 88 3.42 -25.21 -15.82
N ARG A 89 3.09 -24.71 -14.61
CA ARG A 89 3.30 -23.31 -14.19
C ARG A 89 4.75 -23.05 -13.74
N GLY A 90 5.14 -21.77 -13.71
CA GLY A 90 6.48 -21.30 -13.34
C GLY A 90 7.43 -21.20 -14.53
N ASP A 91 8.72 -21.00 -14.25
CA ASP A 91 9.81 -21.05 -15.24
C ASP A 91 10.95 -22.01 -14.79
N GLN A 92 12.01 -22.11 -15.59
CA GLN A 92 13.15 -22.99 -15.30
C GLN A 92 13.88 -22.63 -14.00
N ARG A 93 13.87 -21.34 -13.59
CA ARG A 93 14.56 -20.87 -12.37
C ARG A 93 13.88 -21.42 -11.12
N ASP A 94 12.55 -21.51 -11.15
CA ASP A 94 11.76 -22.05 -10.04
C ASP A 94 12.10 -23.51 -9.82
N ALA A 95 12.17 -24.28 -10.90
CA ALA A 95 12.51 -25.69 -10.86
C ALA A 95 13.92 -25.94 -10.34
N VAL A 96 14.91 -25.19 -10.85
CA VAL A 96 16.30 -25.29 -10.38
C VAL A 96 16.42 -24.94 -8.91
N LEU A 97 15.73 -23.89 -8.44
CA LEU A 97 15.76 -23.51 -7.03
C LEU A 97 15.09 -24.56 -6.14
N ALA A 98 13.93 -25.09 -6.54
CA ALA A 98 13.23 -26.14 -5.81
C ALA A 98 14.07 -27.43 -5.72
N ALA A 99 14.73 -27.83 -6.82
CA ALA A 99 15.63 -28.98 -6.82
C ALA A 99 16.89 -28.73 -5.97
N LEU A 100 17.48 -27.53 -6.02
CA LEU A 100 18.64 -27.17 -5.22
C LEU A 100 18.34 -27.23 -3.71
N ARG A 101 17.12 -26.90 -3.29
CA ARG A 101 16.68 -27.03 -1.90
C ARG A 101 16.63 -28.48 -1.41
N VAL A 102 16.29 -29.42 -2.30
CA VAL A 102 16.27 -30.86 -1.99
C VAL A 102 17.68 -31.45 -2.01
N LEU A 103 18.47 -31.10 -3.03
CA LEU A 103 19.79 -31.68 -3.27
C LEU A 103 20.89 -31.08 -2.38
N GLY A 104 20.71 -29.84 -1.92
CA GLY A 104 21.74 -29.05 -1.25
C GLY A 104 22.94 -28.78 -2.15
N LEU A 105 23.97 -28.13 -1.58
CA LEU A 105 25.19 -27.81 -2.35
C LEU A 105 25.94 -29.08 -2.82
N ARG A 106 25.96 -30.14 -2.00
CA ARG A 106 26.65 -31.40 -2.31
C ARG A 106 26.02 -32.15 -3.49
N GLY A 107 24.70 -32.04 -3.67
CA GLY A 107 23.96 -32.67 -4.77
C GLY A 107 23.81 -31.79 -6.01
N ALA A 108 24.27 -30.53 -5.98
CA ALA A 108 24.07 -29.57 -7.06
C ALA A 108 24.65 -30.01 -8.42
N GLY A 109 25.68 -30.87 -8.42
CA GLY A 109 26.24 -31.43 -9.66
C GLY A 109 25.23 -32.25 -10.49
N ARG A 110 24.16 -32.76 -9.87
CA ARG A 110 23.06 -33.45 -10.57
C ARG A 110 22.20 -32.51 -11.40
N LEU A 111 22.31 -31.19 -11.23
CA LEU A 111 21.63 -30.17 -12.05
C LEU A 111 22.39 -29.84 -13.35
N GLY A 112 23.53 -30.51 -13.58
CA GLY A 112 24.44 -30.25 -14.69
C GLY A 112 25.59 -29.32 -14.30
N ASP A 113 26.26 -28.76 -15.31
CA ASP A 113 27.43 -27.90 -15.11
C ASP A 113 27.09 -26.68 -14.25
N ARG A 114 28.03 -26.29 -13.38
CA ARG A 114 27.86 -25.18 -12.43
C ARG A 114 27.45 -23.87 -13.12
N ALA A 115 27.99 -23.59 -14.29
CA ALA A 115 27.62 -22.42 -15.08
C ALA A 115 26.16 -22.51 -15.56
N GLY A 116 25.69 -23.69 -15.96
CA GLY A 116 24.36 -23.91 -16.51
C GLY A 116 23.24 -23.60 -15.52
N PHE A 117 23.30 -24.16 -14.30
CA PHE A 117 22.23 -23.92 -13.32
C PHE A 117 22.29 -22.49 -12.73
N LEU A 118 23.48 -21.88 -12.62
CA LEU A 118 23.61 -20.48 -12.20
C LEU A 118 23.04 -19.52 -13.24
N VAL A 119 23.23 -19.80 -14.52
CA VAL A 119 22.60 -19.06 -15.63
C VAL A 119 21.08 -19.27 -15.61
N ALA A 120 20.59 -20.46 -15.27
CA ALA A 120 19.16 -20.69 -15.11
C ALA A 120 18.56 -19.87 -13.94
N LEU A 121 19.32 -19.67 -12.85
CA LEU A 121 18.86 -18.90 -11.68
C LEU A 121 18.92 -17.38 -11.86
N PHE A 122 20.00 -16.86 -12.46
CA PHE A 122 20.28 -15.42 -12.49
C PHE A 122 20.42 -14.83 -13.90
N GLY A 123 20.27 -15.65 -14.94
CA GLY A 123 20.45 -15.25 -16.33
C GLY A 123 21.91 -15.25 -16.81
N PRO A 124 22.14 -14.93 -18.10
CA PRO A 124 23.45 -15.06 -18.74
C PRO A 124 24.51 -14.07 -18.23
N ALA A 125 24.10 -13.00 -17.54
CA ALA A 125 24.99 -11.99 -16.98
C ALA A 125 25.58 -12.39 -15.61
N VAL A 126 25.33 -13.61 -15.12
CA VAL A 126 25.82 -14.08 -13.82
C VAL A 126 27.35 -14.10 -13.77
N THR A 127 27.92 -13.57 -12.68
CA THR A 127 29.37 -13.52 -12.46
C THR A 127 29.83 -14.61 -11.49
N ARG A 128 31.14 -14.89 -11.48
CA ARG A 128 31.76 -15.80 -10.51
C ARG A 128 31.50 -15.39 -9.06
N ARG A 129 31.41 -14.07 -8.78
CA ARG A 129 31.13 -13.52 -7.44
C ARG A 129 29.70 -13.84 -7.01
N VAL A 130 28.71 -13.60 -7.86
CA VAL A 130 27.31 -13.97 -7.60
C VAL A 130 27.18 -15.48 -7.36
N GLY A 131 27.86 -16.30 -8.17
CA GLY A 131 27.87 -17.76 -7.99
C GLY A 131 28.54 -18.24 -6.69
N ALA A 132 29.47 -17.47 -6.12
CA ALA A 132 30.07 -17.76 -4.82
C ALA A 132 29.15 -17.32 -3.67
N ALA A 133 28.53 -16.14 -3.78
CA ALA A 133 27.55 -15.65 -2.81
C ALA A 133 26.31 -16.56 -2.74
N ALA A 134 25.82 -17.06 -3.87
CA ALA A 134 24.71 -18.00 -3.92
C ALA A 134 25.05 -19.34 -3.25
N ALA A 135 26.27 -19.86 -3.48
CA ALA A 135 26.73 -21.08 -2.81
C ALA A 135 26.80 -20.91 -1.28
N ARG A 136 27.31 -19.77 -0.81
CA ARG A 136 27.34 -19.43 0.63
C ARG A 136 25.93 -19.32 1.21
N ALA A 137 25.00 -18.68 0.50
CA ALA A 137 23.61 -18.59 0.95
C ALA A 137 22.95 -19.98 1.06
N VAL A 138 23.28 -20.93 0.18
CA VAL A 138 22.81 -22.33 0.29
C VAL A 138 23.44 -23.05 1.48
N GLU A 139 24.75 -22.89 1.71
CA GLU A 139 25.45 -23.50 2.86
C GLU A 139 24.93 -22.99 4.20
N GLU A 140 24.61 -21.70 4.28
CA GLU A 140 24.09 -21.05 5.48
C GLU A 140 22.56 -21.14 5.59
N GLU A 141 21.90 -21.86 4.68
CA GLU A 141 20.44 -22.04 4.61
C GLU A 141 19.64 -20.72 4.51
N ARG A 142 20.24 -19.67 3.94
CA ARG A 142 19.62 -18.35 3.70
C ARG A 142 18.71 -18.36 2.47
N TRP A 143 17.71 -19.26 2.49
CA TRP A 143 16.80 -19.51 1.37
C TRP A 143 15.93 -18.31 0.98
N ALA A 144 15.57 -17.45 1.94
CA ALA A 144 14.78 -16.24 1.66
C ALA A 144 15.60 -15.22 0.84
N ALA A 145 16.86 -15.00 1.21
CA ALA A 145 17.79 -14.14 0.46
C ALA A 145 18.02 -14.68 -0.95
N LEU A 146 18.21 -16.00 -1.10
CA LEU A 146 18.37 -16.64 -2.41
C LEU A 146 17.11 -16.49 -3.27
N ARG A 147 15.91 -16.74 -2.72
CA ARG A 147 14.63 -16.55 -3.43
C ARG A 147 14.47 -15.12 -3.93
N LEU A 148 14.76 -14.13 -3.08
CA LEU A 148 14.70 -12.71 -3.46
C LEU A 148 15.71 -12.36 -4.55
N ALA A 149 16.94 -12.84 -4.45
CA ALA A 149 17.97 -12.61 -5.47
C ALA A 149 17.59 -13.20 -6.83
N VAL A 150 17.06 -14.43 -6.84
CA VAL A 150 16.58 -15.10 -8.05
C VAL A 150 15.39 -14.36 -8.67
N ALA A 151 14.48 -13.83 -7.85
CA ALA A 151 13.38 -13.01 -8.34
C ALA A 151 13.85 -11.64 -8.86
N ALA A 152 14.84 -11.03 -8.21
CA ALA A 152 15.34 -9.70 -8.56
C ALA A 152 16.36 -9.69 -9.71
N SER A 153 16.80 -10.86 -10.20
CA SER A 153 17.80 -10.99 -11.28
C SER A 153 17.41 -10.25 -12.56
N ASP A 154 16.11 -10.10 -12.80
CA ASP A 154 15.57 -9.49 -14.01
C ASP A 154 15.61 -7.94 -13.96
N VAL A 155 15.83 -7.36 -12.77
CA VAL A 155 15.78 -5.91 -12.54
C VAL A 155 17.06 -5.33 -11.94
N LEU A 156 17.92 -6.18 -11.38
CA LEU A 156 19.19 -5.83 -10.73
C LEU A 156 20.41 -6.32 -11.50
N GLY A 157 21.53 -5.61 -11.38
CA GLY A 157 22.83 -6.06 -11.89
C GLY A 157 23.57 -7.02 -10.94
N PRO A 158 24.66 -7.67 -11.40
CA PRO A 158 25.38 -8.69 -10.62
C PRO A 158 25.89 -8.21 -9.25
N GLU A 159 26.44 -6.99 -9.18
CA GLU A 159 26.95 -6.40 -7.94
C GLU A 159 25.83 -6.12 -6.93
N GLN A 160 24.63 -5.80 -7.43
CA GLN A 160 23.46 -5.58 -6.58
C GLN A 160 22.90 -6.91 -6.06
N LEU A 161 22.93 -7.96 -6.88
CA LEU A 161 22.52 -9.31 -6.47
C LEU A 161 23.43 -9.88 -5.37
N GLU A 162 24.73 -9.60 -5.40
CA GLU A 162 25.65 -9.98 -4.31
C GLU A 162 25.20 -9.39 -2.95
N ARG A 163 24.74 -8.14 -2.96
CA ARG A 163 24.24 -7.47 -1.74
C ARG A 163 22.91 -8.07 -1.26
N ILE A 164 21.99 -8.43 -2.18
CA ILE A 164 20.77 -9.16 -1.81
C ILE A 164 21.10 -10.54 -1.25
N LEU A 165 22.05 -11.27 -1.85
CA LEU A 165 22.48 -12.58 -1.35
C LEU A 165 23.19 -12.50 0.00
N ALA A 166 23.61 -11.32 0.46
CA ALA A 166 24.24 -11.08 1.75
C ALA A 166 23.24 -10.74 2.88
N VAL A 167 21.97 -10.48 2.57
CA VAL A 167 20.97 -10.20 3.62
C VAL A 167 20.67 -11.47 4.42
N ASP A 168 20.22 -11.27 5.66
CA ASP A 168 19.90 -12.34 6.58
C ASP A 168 18.53 -12.11 7.23
N ALA A 169 17.85 -13.20 7.58
CA ALA A 169 16.58 -13.21 8.30
C ALA A 169 16.66 -14.22 9.45
N PRO A 170 16.01 -13.95 10.59
CA PRO A 170 15.85 -14.95 11.65
C PRO A 170 15.24 -16.25 11.10
N ARG A 171 15.73 -17.41 11.57
CA ARG A 171 15.33 -18.74 11.04
C ARG A 171 13.83 -19.03 11.16
N ASP A 172 13.15 -18.40 12.10
CA ASP A 172 11.72 -18.51 12.37
C ASP A 172 10.86 -17.57 11.51
N VAL A 173 11.49 -16.69 10.72
CA VAL A 173 10.83 -15.71 9.85
C VAL A 173 11.01 -16.08 8.38
N ASP A 174 9.94 -16.51 7.72
CA ASP A 174 9.95 -16.63 6.25
C ASP A 174 9.62 -15.28 5.61
N ALA A 175 10.65 -14.46 5.38
CA ALA A 175 10.50 -13.11 4.82
C ALA A 175 10.01 -13.10 3.36
N VAL A 176 10.24 -14.20 2.61
CA VAL A 176 9.86 -14.35 1.20
C VAL A 176 9.07 -15.66 1.04
N PRO A 177 7.84 -15.72 1.58
CA PRO A 177 7.00 -16.90 1.47
C PRO A 177 6.53 -17.09 0.03
N GLY A 178 6.34 -18.34 -0.38
CA GLY A 178 5.91 -18.73 -1.73
C GLY A 178 6.97 -19.54 -2.50
N ASP A 179 6.47 -20.37 -3.42
CA ASP A 179 7.25 -21.42 -4.08
C ASP A 179 7.87 -21.01 -5.42
N LEU A 180 7.36 -19.95 -6.08
CA LEU A 180 7.77 -19.57 -7.44
C LEU A 180 8.41 -18.16 -7.50
N PRO A 181 9.75 -18.06 -7.41
CA PRO A 181 10.49 -16.81 -7.64
C PRO A 181 10.13 -16.07 -8.94
N SER A 182 9.76 -16.78 -10.01
CA SER A 182 9.39 -16.19 -11.30
C SER A 182 8.17 -15.28 -11.20
N VAL A 183 7.21 -15.58 -10.33
CA VAL A 183 6.02 -14.76 -10.09
C VAL A 183 6.41 -13.46 -9.39
N LEU A 184 7.25 -13.57 -8.36
CA LEU A 184 7.81 -12.40 -7.69
C LEU A 184 8.64 -11.55 -8.66
N ALA A 185 9.41 -12.18 -9.56
CA ALA A 185 10.18 -11.48 -10.58
C ALA A 185 9.31 -10.63 -11.52
N GLN A 186 8.14 -11.15 -11.91
CA GLN A 186 7.19 -10.40 -12.75
C GLN A 186 6.66 -9.15 -12.04
N HIS A 187 6.29 -9.27 -10.76
CA HIS A 187 5.85 -8.13 -9.97
C HIS A 187 6.99 -7.12 -9.72
N LEU A 188 8.19 -7.60 -9.40
CA LEU A 188 9.38 -6.76 -9.25
C LEU A 188 9.70 -5.99 -10.52
N ARG A 189 9.65 -6.64 -11.69
CA ARG A 189 9.82 -5.99 -12.99
C ARG A 189 8.80 -4.87 -13.16
N ARG A 190 7.52 -5.16 -12.95
CA ARG A 190 6.44 -4.18 -13.11
C ARG A 190 6.62 -2.95 -12.23
N VAL A 191 7.03 -3.14 -10.98
CA VAL A 191 7.19 -2.05 -10.00
C VAL A 191 8.49 -1.27 -10.18
N LEU A 192 9.61 -1.97 -10.42
CA LEU A 192 10.96 -1.38 -10.36
C LEU A 192 11.53 -1.01 -11.73
N GLU A 193 11.06 -1.60 -12.83
CA GLU A 193 11.55 -1.29 -14.18
C GLU A 193 11.37 0.20 -14.55
N PRO A 194 10.26 0.88 -14.20
CA PRO A 194 10.10 2.32 -14.45
C PRO A 194 11.04 3.21 -13.63
N LEU A 195 11.70 2.66 -12.61
CA LEU A 195 12.57 3.40 -11.69
C LEU A 195 14.04 3.37 -12.14
N PRO A 196 14.84 4.41 -11.79
CA PRO A 196 16.27 4.44 -12.08
C PRO A 196 17.01 3.24 -11.47
N ARG A 197 17.91 2.61 -12.25
CA ARG A 197 18.69 1.42 -11.83
C ARG A 197 19.38 1.54 -10.45
N PRO A 198 20.00 2.68 -10.07
CA PRO A 198 20.65 2.79 -8.76
C PRO A 198 19.69 2.65 -7.58
N ARG A 199 18.43 3.04 -7.74
CA ARG A 199 17.43 3.08 -6.66
C ARG A 199 16.77 1.74 -6.36
N ARG A 200 16.77 0.82 -7.33
CA ARG A 200 16.06 -0.46 -7.23
C ARG A 200 16.56 -1.32 -6.06
N LEU A 201 17.88 -1.33 -5.84
CA LEU A 201 18.47 -2.06 -4.72
C LEU A 201 18.09 -1.43 -3.37
N ASP A 202 18.20 -0.11 -3.23
CA ASP A 202 17.89 0.59 -1.98
C ASP A 202 16.43 0.33 -1.55
N LEU A 203 15.49 0.34 -2.49
CA LEU A 203 14.08 0.05 -2.23
C LEU A 203 13.85 -1.39 -1.75
N LEU A 204 14.58 -2.36 -2.29
CA LEU A 204 14.47 -3.76 -1.86
C LEU A 204 15.10 -4.00 -0.49
N LEU A 205 16.20 -3.32 -0.19
CA LEU A 205 16.83 -3.38 1.14
C LEU A 205 15.96 -2.68 2.20
N ASP A 206 15.34 -1.54 1.88
CA ASP A 206 14.37 -0.88 2.76
C ASP A 206 13.14 -1.75 3.00
N LEU A 207 12.60 -2.39 1.95
CA LEU A 207 11.49 -3.34 2.10
C LEU A 207 11.88 -4.53 2.99
N TRP A 208 13.05 -5.12 2.77
CA TRP A 208 13.54 -6.22 3.60
C TRP A 208 13.61 -5.82 5.09
N ALA A 209 14.21 -4.67 5.39
CA ALA A 209 14.30 -4.15 6.74
C ALA A 209 12.91 -3.97 7.38
N ARG A 210 11.95 -3.40 6.65
CA ARG A 210 10.57 -3.20 7.12
C ARG A 210 9.84 -4.51 7.43
N VAL A 211 10.02 -5.53 6.60
CA VAL A 211 9.44 -6.86 6.84
C VAL A 211 10.02 -7.45 8.12
N LEU A 212 11.34 -7.36 8.31
CA LEU A 212 11.98 -7.82 9.53
C LEU A 212 11.52 -7.04 10.77
N ASP A 213 11.41 -5.71 10.67
CA ASP A 213 10.90 -4.86 11.76
C ASP A 213 9.46 -5.22 12.13
N HIS A 214 8.61 -5.52 11.14
CA HIS A 214 7.24 -5.98 11.37
C HIS A 214 7.22 -7.30 12.17
N HIS A 215 7.99 -8.30 11.75
CA HIS A 215 8.08 -9.58 12.47
C HIS A 215 8.71 -9.42 13.86
N ALA A 216 9.74 -8.59 13.98
CA ALA A 216 10.35 -8.27 15.27
C ALA A 216 9.34 -7.59 16.21
N GLY A 217 8.51 -6.68 15.69
CA GLY A 217 7.42 -6.04 16.42
C GLY A 217 6.36 -7.05 16.90
N LEU A 218 5.91 -7.96 16.04
CA LEU A 218 4.97 -9.02 16.41
C LEU A 218 5.55 -9.98 17.45
N ALA A 219 6.80 -10.40 17.29
CA ALA A 219 7.50 -11.26 18.24
C ALA A 219 7.68 -10.55 19.59
N ARG A 220 8.03 -9.26 19.58
CA ARG A 220 8.15 -8.41 20.78
C ARG A 220 6.80 -8.31 21.50
N ARG A 221 5.72 -8.02 20.78
CA ARG A 221 4.34 -7.99 21.32
C ARG A 221 3.97 -9.32 21.98
N ARG A 222 4.24 -10.45 21.32
CA ARG A 222 3.99 -11.79 21.90
C ARG A 222 4.79 -12.02 23.19
N ARG A 223 6.08 -11.66 23.22
CA ARG A 223 6.91 -11.79 24.43
C ARG A 223 6.41 -10.92 25.59
N ARG A 224 6.02 -9.68 25.31
CA ARG A 224 5.42 -8.77 26.29
C ARG A 224 4.11 -9.32 26.86
N LEU A 225 3.18 -9.73 26.00
CA LEU A 225 1.91 -10.32 26.44
C LEU A 225 2.08 -11.65 27.18
N ALA A 226 3.11 -12.44 26.87
CA ALA A 226 3.42 -13.68 27.58
C ALA A 226 3.81 -13.47 29.06
N THR A 227 4.10 -12.23 29.48
CA THR A 227 4.29 -11.89 30.90
C THR A 227 2.98 -11.85 31.68
N GLN A 228 1.85 -11.76 30.98
CA GLN A 228 0.51 -11.71 31.57
C GLN A 228 -0.10 -13.10 31.72
N SER A 229 -1.05 -13.23 32.64
CA SER A 229 -1.84 -14.46 32.79
C SER A 229 -2.68 -14.72 31.53
N SER A 230 -2.69 -15.98 31.05
CA SER A 230 -3.59 -16.41 29.98
C SER A 230 -5.07 -16.41 30.39
N ARG A 231 -5.34 -16.54 31.70
CA ARG A 231 -6.67 -16.38 32.27
C ARG A 231 -6.95 -14.90 32.52
N ASP A 232 -8.10 -14.42 32.09
CA ASP A 232 -8.57 -13.08 32.46
C ASP A 232 -8.81 -13.01 33.97
N ARG A 233 -8.21 -12.00 34.61
CA ARG A 233 -8.25 -11.77 36.07
C ARG A 233 -9.03 -10.50 36.43
N VAL A 234 -9.51 -9.73 35.45
CA VAL A 234 -10.17 -8.43 35.70
C VAL A 234 -11.38 -8.60 36.61
N ALA A 235 -12.29 -9.53 36.28
CA ALA A 235 -13.50 -9.76 37.09
C ALA A 235 -13.18 -10.16 38.55
N ALA A 236 -12.25 -11.09 38.74
CA ALA A 236 -11.84 -11.54 40.07
C ALA A 236 -11.15 -10.44 40.88
N LEU A 237 -10.31 -9.62 40.21
CA LEU A 237 -9.65 -8.49 40.85
C LEU A 237 -10.68 -7.41 41.23
N ARG A 238 -11.64 -7.12 40.35
CA ARG A 238 -12.73 -6.16 40.61
C ARG A 238 -13.52 -6.57 41.85
N GLU A 239 -13.87 -7.86 41.96
CA GLU A 239 -14.53 -8.38 43.15
C GLU A 239 -13.66 -8.26 44.40
N ARG A 240 -12.38 -8.61 44.31
CA ARG A 240 -11.42 -8.50 45.43
C ARG A 240 -11.25 -7.06 45.91
N ARG A 241 -11.24 -6.09 44.98
CA ARG A 241 -11.11 -4.67 45.26
C ARG A 241 -12.37 -4.11 45.91
N ARG A 242 -13.56 -4.46 45.41
CA ARG A 242 -14.84 -4.12 46.05
C ARG A 242 -14.88 -4.57 47.50
N HIS A 243 -14.60 -5.85 47.76
CA HIS A 243 -14.58 -6.37 49.13
C HIS A 243 -13.56 -5.66 50.03
N HIS A 244 -12.39 -5.30 49.49
CA HIS A 244 -11.41 -4.52 50.25
C HIS A 244 -11.93 -3.11 50.58
N ASP A 245 -12.57 -2.44 49.64
CA ASP A 245 -13.17 -1.13 49.85
C ASP A 245 -14.35 -1.21 50.83
N ASP A 246 -15.20 -2.23 50.74
CA ASP A 246 -16.33 -2.47 51.64
C ASP A 246 -15.87 -2.64 53.09
N GLU A 247 -14.84 -3.46 53.34
CA GLU A 247 -14.23 -3.61 54.66
C GLU A 247 -13.77 -2.27 55.24
N ARG A 248 -13.20 -1.40 54.40
CA ARG A 248 -12.74 -0.07 54.83
C ARG A 248 -13.89 0.88 55.12
N VAL A 249 -14.94 0.86 54.30
CA VAL A 249 -16.17 1.61 54.55
C VAL A 249 -16.78 1.17 55.88
N LEU A 250 -16.85 -0.13 56.15
CA LEU A 250 -17.35 -0.66 57.42
C LEU A 250 -16.51 -0.22 58.62
N VAL A 251 -15.17 -0.20 58.51
CA VAL A 251 -14.31 0.32 59.59
C VAL A 251 -14.57 1.80 59.85
N ARG A 252 -14.69 2.62 58.79
CA ARG A 252 -14.99 4.05 58.94
C ARG A 252 -16.39 4.30 59.51
N LEU A 253 -17.39 3.55 59.06
CA LEU A 253 -18.75 3.60 59.59
C LEU A 253 -18.80 3.27 61.08
N ARG A 254 -18.14 2.19 61.51
CA ARG A 254 -18.01 1.83 62.94
C ARG A 254 -17.33 2.94 63.75
N THR A 255 -16.29 3.54 63.19
CA THR A 255 -15.55 4.62 63.87
C THR A 255 -16.42 5.87 64.01
N ALA A 256 -17.14 6.26 62.95
CA ALA A 256 -18.03 7.43 62.95
C ALA A 256 -19.21 7.27 63.91
N LEU A 257 -19.68 6.04 64.11
CA LEU A 257 -20.79 5.71 65.03
C LEU A 257 -20.32 5.30 66.43
N GLY A 258 -19.10 5.67 66.83
CA GLY A 258 -18.61 5.49 68.20
C GLY A 258 -18.27 4.05 68.61
N GLY A 259 -17.99 3.16 67.65
CA GLY A 259 -17.56 1.78 67.91
C GLY A 259 -18.68 0.82 68.32
N MET A 260 -19.95 1.16 68.06
CA MET A 260 -21.07 0.27 68.35
C MET A 260 -20.93 -1.08 67.63
N ALA A 261 -21.14 -2.18 68.37
CA ALA A 261 -20.96 -3.54 67.88
C ALA A 261 -22.03 -3.96 66.86
N GLU A 262 -23.24 -3.38 66.94
CA GLU A 262 -24.34 -3.60 65.99
C GLU A 262 -24.75 -2.27 65.35
N ILE A 263 -24.46 -2.11 64.06
CA ILE A 263 -24.89 -0.97 63.26
C ILE A 263 -26.21 -1.35 62.58
N SER A 264 -27.27 -0.58 62.80
CA SER A 264 -28.54 -0.82 62.11
C SER A 264 -28.45 -0.42 60.62
N LEU A 265 -29.30 -1.00 59.77
CA LEU A 265 -29.41 -0.59 58.36
C LEU A 265 -29.81 0.89 58.22
N ALA A 266 -30.59 1.42 59.17
CA ALA A 266 -31.00 2.82 59.17
C ALA A 266 -29.81 3.76 59.47
N ASP A 267 -28.91 3.38 60.37
CA ASP A 267 -27.70 4.16 60.67
C ASP A 267 -26.73 4.15 59.49
N ALA A 268 -26.57 2.99 58.84
CA ALA A 268 -25.77 2.88 57.62
C ALA A 268 -26.33 3.72 56.48
N ALA A 269 -27.67 3.77 56.30
CA ALA A 269 -28.32 4.55 55.25
C ALA A 269 -28.24 6.08 55.46
N ARG A 270 -28.07 6.54 56.71
CA ARG A 270 -27.92 7.97 57.05
C ARG A 270 -26.48 8.45 57.00
N TRP A 271 -25.52 7.53 57.02
CA TRP A 271 -24.11 7.88 56.98
C TRP A 271 -23.74 8.46 55.61
N THR A 272 -23.21 9.67 55.62
CA THR A 272 -22.63 10.31 54.45
C THR A 272 -21.12 10.41 54.61
N PRO A 273 -20.32 10.07 53.58
CA PRO A 273 -18.87 10.19 53.67
C PRO A 273 -18.44 11.66 53.73
N GLY A 274 -17.53 12.00 54.65
CA GLY A 274 -16.93 13.33 54.75
C GLY A 274 -15.87 13.63 53.68
N ALA A 275 -15.40 14.87 53.61
CA ALA A 275 -14.38 15.33 52.67
C ALA A 275 -13.04 14.55 52.80
N ASP A 276 -12.71 14.11 54.00
CA ASP A 276 -11.51 13.32 54.31
C ASP A 276 -11.56 11.92 53.70
N TYR A 277 -12.75 11.29 53.65
CA TYR A 277 -12.95 10.01 52.96
C TYR A 277 -12.67 10.14 51.46
N TRP A 278 -13.23 11.18 50.83
CA TRP A 278 -13.07 11.41 49.40
C TRP A 278 -11.63 11.75 49.03
N ARG A 279 -10.96 12.62 49.82
CA ARG A 279 -9.53 12.89 49.65
C ARG A 279 -8.71 11.62 49.75
N GLU A 280 -8.95 10.78 50.76
CA GLU A 280 -8.22 9.54 50.91
C GLU A 280 -8.43 8.63 49.69
N ARG A 281 -9.67 8.52 49.19
CA ARG A 281 -10.01 7.70 48.02
C ARG A 281 -9.28 8.18 46.74
N LEU A 282 -9.13 9.50 46.57
CA LEU A 282 -8.36 10.11 45.49
C LEU A 282 -6.85 9.84 45.62
N ASP A 283 -6.28 9.91 46.82
CA ASP A 283 -4.87 9.56 47.05
C ASP A 283 -4.62 8.08 46.74
N TRP A 284 -5.56 7.20 47.10
CA TRP A 284 -5.48 5.78 46.79
C TRP A 284 -5.50 5.48 45.30
N ILE A 285 -6.37 6.15 44.53
CA ILE A 285 -6.44 5.90 43.08
C ILE A 285 -5.17 6.39 42.38
N LEU A 286 -4.61 7.53 42.81
CA LEU A 286 -3.32 8.02 42.31
C LEU A 286 -2.21 7.01 42.61
N ARG A 287 -2.05 6.59 43.88
CA ARG A 287 -1.03 5.60 44.28
C ARG A 287 -1.18 4.28 43.52
N ASP A 288 -2.42 3.82 43.31
CA ASP A 288 -2.68 2.60 42.56
C ASP A 288 -2.38 2.76 41.07
N ALA A 289 -2.60 3.94 40.48
CA ALA A 289 -2.20 4.24 39.12
C ALA A 289 -0.68 4.26 38.95
N LEU A 290 0.06 4.89 39.87
CA LEU A 290 1.52 4.89 39.87
C LEU A 290 2.06 3.46 40.04
N GLY A 291 1.48 2.68 40.96
CA GLY A 291 1.85 1.29 41.19
C GLY A 291 1.55 0.38 39.99
N ALA A 292 0.38 0.53 39.36
CA ALA A 292 0.02 -0.22 38.16
C ALA A 292 0.93 0.16 36.98
N THR A 293 1.26 1.44 36.82
CA THR A 293 2.22 1.93 35.81
C THR A 293 3.59 1.28 36.00
N ALA A 294 4.09 1.22 37.23
CA ALA A 294 5.34 0.55 37.55
C ALA A 294 5.32 -0.94 37.19
N LEU A 295 4.26 -1.67 37.56
CA LEU A 295 4.11 -3.08 37.23
C LEU A 295 4.03 -3.32 35.71
N LEU A 296 3.30 -2.48 34.98
CA LEU A 296 3.14 -2.59 33.52
C LEU A 296 4.44 -2.34 32.78
N ARG A 297 5.15 -1.25 33.09
CA ARG A 297 6.46 -0.94 32.49
C ARG A 297 7.49 -2.01 32.85
N THR A 298 7.45 -2.53 34.07
CA THR A 298 8.30 -3.66 34.48
C THR A 298 7.96 -4.92 33.69
N ALA A 299 6.68 -5.23 33.49
CA ALA A 299 6.24 -6.36 32.68
C ALA A 299 6.72 -6.24 31.23
N ALA A 300 6.59 -5.05 30.61
CA ALA A 300 7.12 -4.80 29.28
C ALA A 300 8.65 -4.98 29.22
N ALA A 301 9.40 -4.41 30.16
CA ALA A 301 10.85 -4.55 30.25
C ALA A 301 11.30 -6.00 30.44
N VAL A 302 10.59 -6.79 31.26
CA VAL A 302 10.85 -8.22 31.46
C VAL A 302 10.50 -9.04 30.22
N GLY A 303 9.46 -8.66 29.48
CA GLY A 303 9.13 -9.28 28.19
C GLY A 303 10.20 -9.02 27.12
N ASP A 304 10.80 -7.83 27.12
CA ASP A 304 11.81 -7.44 26.14
C ASP A 304 13.22 -7.97 26.45
N HIS A 305 13.61 -7.95 27.73
CA HIS A 305 15.00 -8.19 28.16
C HIS A 305 15.16 -9.40 29.10
N GLY A 306 14.07 -10.09 29.43
CA GLY A 306 14.07 -11.17 30.42
C GLY A 306 13.95 -10.66 31.87
N PRO A 307 13.74 -11.57 32.84
CA PRO A 307 13.40 -11.23 34.22
C PRO A 307 14.51 -10.50 34.97
N HIS A 308 15.78 -10.78 34.66
CA HIS A 308 16.92 -10.15 35.30
C HIS A 308 17.11 -8.70 34.83
N ASP A 309 17.41 -8.53 33.54
CA ASP A 309 17.74 -7.22 32.96
C ASP A 309 16.51 -6.30 32.93
N GLY A 310 15.32 -6.85 32.70
CA GLY A 310 14.07 -6.09 32.75
C GLY A 310 13.81 -5.48 34.13
N LEU A 311 14.01 -6.25 35.21
CA LEU A 311 13.79 -5.75 36.57
C LEU A 311 14.87 -4.74 36.98
N ALA A 312 16.13 -4.97 36.60
CA ALA A 312 17.22 -4.03 36.84
C ALA A 312 16.95 -2.67 36.16
N ARG A 313 16.46 -2.67 34.91
CA ARG A 313 16.06 -1.46 34.18
C ARG A 313 14.87 -0.72 34.80
N SER A 314 14.03 -1.42 35.57
CA SER A 314 12.86 -0.85 36.25
C SER A 314 13.10 -0.53 37.73
N ALA A 315 14.33 -0.65 38.24
CA ALA A 315 14.60 -0.51 39.67
C ALA A 315 14.22 0.86 40.25
N ALA A 316 14.60 1.96 39.58
CA ALA A 316 14.26 3.32 40.01
C ALA A 316 12.74 3.54 40.02
N LEU A 317 12.04 3.07 38.98
CA LEU A 317 10.59 3.14 38.87
C LEU A 317 9.88 2.35 39.98
N ILE A 318 10.35 1.13 40.27
CA ILE A 318 9.79 0.29 41.35
C ILE A 318 10.04 0.93 42.72
N SER A 319 11.22 1.50 42.94
CA SER A 319 11.55 2.22 44.18
C SER A 319 10.64 3.43 44.39
N ALA A 320 10.47 4.25 43.35
CA ALA A 320 9.61 5.43 43.41
C ALA A 320 8.15 5.06 43.68
N ALA A 321 7.63 4.04 43.00
CA ALA A 321 6.27 3.55 43.24
C ALA A 321 6.09 2.91 44.63
N ALA A 322 7.11 2.20 45.14
CA ALA A 322 7.08 1.63 46.48
C ALA A 322 7.03 2.73 47.55
N ALA A 323 7.75 3.83 47.38
CA ALA A 323 7.78 4.96 48.32
C ALA A 323 6.41 5.63 48.51
N GLN A 324 5.47 5.47 47.57
CA GLN A 324 4.14 6.10 47.62
C GLN A 324 3.15 5.47 48.60
N VAL A 325 3.43 4.25 49.11
CA VAL A 325 2.47 3.49 49.94
C VAL A 325 3.18 2.78 51.09
N ASP A 326 2.81 3.04 52.33
CA ASP A 326 3.39 2.38 53.51
C ASP A 326 3.28 0.83 53.50
N ASP A 327 4.25 0.17 54.14
CA ASP A 327 4.31 -1.30 54.25
C ASP A 327 3.05 -1.90 54.88
N ALA A 328 2.52 -1.27 55.95
CA ALA A 328 1.35 -1.75 56.64
C ALA A 328 0.11 -1.79 55.74
N VAL A 329 -0.05 -0.79 54.86
CA VAL A 329 -1.20 -0.74 53.97
C VAL A 329 -1.06 -1.71 52.80
N ALA A 330 0.14 -1.82 52.23
CA ALA A 330 0.42 -2.83 51.21
C ALA A 330 0.20 -4.26 51.75
N ALA A 331 0.64 -4.53 52.98
CA ALA A 331 0.42 -5.83 53.63
C ALA A 331 -1.07 -6.11 53.88
N HIS A 332 -1.84 -5.10 54.28
CA HIS A 332 -3.29 -5.23 54.45
C HIS A 332 -3.99 -5.56 53.11
N ALA A 333 -3.63 -4.89 52.02
CA ALA A 333 -4.15 -5.17 50.68
C ALA A 333 -3.76 -6.57 50.15
N ALA A 334 -2.64 -7.13 50.63
CA ALA A 334 -2.16 -8.47 50.28
C ALA A 334 -2.79 -9.60 51.10
N ARG A 335 -3.57 -9.30 52.15
CA ARG A 335 -4.20 -10.34 52.98
C ARG A 335 -5.10 -11.26 52.14
N ARG A 336 -4.93 -12.56 52.35
CA ARG A 336 -5.76 -13.60 51.72
C ARG A 336 -7.16 -13.58 52.32
N VAL A 337 -8.16 -13.69 51.45
CA VAL A 337 -9.57 -13.80 51.83
C VAL A 337 -10.04 -15.20 51.43
N PRO A 338 -10.58 -16.02 52.37
CA PRO A 338 -11.10 -17.34 52.06
C PRO A 338 -12.10 -17.31 50.90
N GLY A 339 -12.02 -18.32 50.01
CA GLY A 339 -12.91 -18.44 48.84
C GLY A 339 -12.56 -17.53 47.65
N ARG A 340 -11.47 -16.74 47.70
CA ARG A 340 -11.06 -15.84 46.61
C ARG A 340 -9.70 -16.21 46.02
N THR A 341 -9.37 -15.64 44.84
CA THR A 341 -8.21 -15.99 44.00
C THR A 341 -6.81 -15.73 44.60
N GLY A 342 -6.73 -15.13 45.80
CA GLY A 342 -5.46 -14.84 46.47
C GLY A 342 -4.65 -13.69 45.84
N ILE A 343 -5.16 -13.03 44.80
CA ILE A 343 -4.55 -11.84 44.20
C ILE A 343 -4.72 -10.66 45.19
N PRO A 344 -3.68 -9.83 45.44
CA PRO A 344 -3.82 -8.64 46.28
C PRO A 344 -4.87 -7.66 45.73
N ALA A 345 -5.57 -6.94 46.60
CA ALA A 345 -6.59 -5.98 46.18
C ALA A 345 -6.02 -4.76 45.43
N ARG A 346 -4.76 -4.41 45.70
CA ARG A 346 -4.11 -3.20 45.17
C ARG A 346 -2.69 -3.52 44.67
N PRO A 347 -2.21 -2.83 43.61
CA PRO A 347 -0.93 -3.12 42.96
C PRO A 347 0.29 -2.88 43.87
N ALA A 348 0.18 -1.97 44.85
CA ALA A 348 1.27 -1.62 45.77
C ALA A 348 1.88 -2.84 46.49
N ALA A 349 1.08 -3.87 46.79
CA ALA A 349 1.56 -5.12 47.38
C ALA A 349 2.61 -5.82 46.49
N HIS A 350 2.36 -5.90 45.18
CA HIS A 350 3.30 -6.50 44.24
C HIS A 350 4.51 -5.61 43.97
N VAL A 351 4.32 -4.29 43.92
CA VAL A 351 5.43 -3.33 43.78
C VAL A 351 6.41 -3.45 44.96
N ARG A 352 5.92 -3.46 46.21
CA ARG A 352 6.78 -3.60 47.39
C ARG A 352 7.44 -4.98 47.48
N ASP A 353 6.76 -6.05 47.07
CA ASP A 353 7.38 -7.37 46.92
C ASP A 353 8.58 -7.35 45.98
N LEU A 354 8.43 -6.73 44.80
CA LEU A 354 9.52 -6.60 43.83
C LEU A 354 10.63 -5.68 44.34
N HIS A 355 10.29 -4.57 45.00
CA HIS A 355 11.25 -3.65 45.61
C HIS A 355 12.11 -4.34 46.68
N ARG A 356 11.48 -5.09 47.60
CA ARG A 356 12.20 -5.86 48.63
C ARG A 356 13.12 -6.91 48.01
N LYS A 357 12.67 -7.56 46.93
CA LYS A 357 13.50 -8.56 46.23
C LYS A 357 14.68 -7.94 45.49
N LEU A 358 14.53 -6.71 44.97
CA LEU A 358 15.60 -5.94 44.35
C LEU A 358 16.64 -5.43 45.35
N SER A 359 16.20 -5.08 46.55
CA SER A 359 17.04 -4.50 47.61
C SER A 359 17.85 -5.55 48.40
N GLY A 360 17.61 -6.84 48.17
CA GLY A 360 18.31 -7.92 48.85
C GLY A 360 19.46 -8.51 48.03
N ASP A 361 20.52 -8.95 48.70
CA ASP A 361 21.73 -9.54 48.10
C ASP A 361 21.56 -11.00 47.63
N ALA A 362 20.33 -11.50 47.55
CA ALA A 362 20.07 -12.88 47.18
C ALA A 362 20.47 -13.16 45.71
N PRO A 363 21.00 -14.36 45.39
CA PRO A 363 21.36 -14.73 44.02
C PRO A 363 20.16 -14.59 43.06
N ARG A 364 20.40 -14.02 41.88
CA ARG A 364 19.37 -13.84 40.85
C ARG A 364 19.30 -15.05 39.92
N ASP A 365 18.96 -16.20 40.50
CA ASP A 365 18.91 -17.52 39.85
C ASP A 365 17.53 -17.84 39.23
N ALA A 366 17.28 -19.10 38.87
CA ALA A 366 15.98 -19.53 38.36
C ALA A 366 14.82 -19.30 39.35
N GLY A 367 15.09 -19.36 40.66
CA GLY A 367 14.13 -19.04 41.72
C GLY A 367 13.74 -17.56 41.73
N PHE A 368 14.64 -16.67 41.33
CA PHE A 368 14.33 -15.25 41.13
C PHE A 368 13.29 -15.04 40.03
N ALA A 369 13.44 -15.69 38.88
CA ALA A 369 12.47 -15.61 37.79
C ALA A 369 11.09 -16.18 38.20
N ALA A 370 11.09 -17.29 38.96
CA ALA A 370 9.87 -17.90 39.51
C ALA A 370 9.17 -16.99 40.54
N TYR A 371 9.90 -16.12 41.24
CA TYR A 371 9.34 -15.13 42.16
C TYR A 371 8.73 -13.92 41.41
N VAL A 372 9.43 -13.39 40.40
CA VAL A 372 9.05 -12.17 39.68
C VAL A 372 7.83 -12.39 38.78
N ARG A 373 7.79 -13.48 38.00
CA ARG A 373 6.74 -13.73 37.01
C ARG A 373 5.32 -13.68 37.60
N PRO A 374 4.98 -14.38 38.70
CA PRO A 374 3.63 -14.34 39.27
C PRO A 374 3.13 -12.93 39.64
N ARG A 375 4.03 -12.03 40.05
CA ARG A 375 3.70 -10.66 40.48
C ARG A 375 3.42 -9.72 39.31
N LEU A 376 4.01 -9.99 38.15
CA LEU A 376 3.78 -9.24 36.91
C LEU A 376 2.56 -9.76 36.13
N THR A 377 2.12 -11.00 36.37
CA THR A 377 0.99 -11.61 35.63
C THR A 377 -0.36 -10.89 35.77
N SER A 378 -0.51 -10.06 36.80
CA SER A 378 -1.73 -9.29 37.08
C SER A 378 -1.60 -7.80 36.71
N ALA A 379 -0.46 -7.35 36.15
CA ALA A 379 -0.18 -5.94 35.87
C ALA A 379 -1.27 -5.32 34.96
N ARG A 380 -1.64 -6.02 33.88
CA ARG A 380 -2.73 -5.62 32.98
C ARG A 380 -4.07 -5.47 33.72
N ALA A 381 -4.40 -6.45 34.57
CA ALA A 381 -5.66 -6.42 35.31
C ALA A 381 -5.72 -5.24 36.29
N TYR A 382 -4.61 -4.92 36.98
CA TYR A 382 -4.55 -3.73 37.83
C TYR A 382 -4.73 -2.45 37.02
N GLY A 383 -4.07 -2.30 35.88
CA GLY A 383 -4.21 -1.12 35.04
C GLY A 383 -5.66 -0.88 34.60
N LEU A 384 -6.34 -1.91 34.10
CA LEU A 384 -7.73 -1.82 33.67
C LEU A 384 -8.69 -1.47 34.81
N VAL A 385 -8.56 -2.14 35.96
CA VAL A 385 -9.42 -1.87 37.13
C VAL A 385 -9.17 -0.47 37.70
N VAL A 386 -7.93 0.03 37.66
CA VAL A 386 -7.63 1.41 38.09
C VAL A 386 -8.26 2.44 37.15
N ILE A 387 -8.22 2.21 35.84
CA ILE A 387 -8.88 3.10 34.87
C ILE A 387 -10.40 3.14 35.11
N GLU A 388 -11.03 1.98 35.31
CA GLU A 388 -12.46 1.88 35.63
C GLU A 388 -12.83 2.63 36.93
N ASP A 389 -12.04 2.44 37.99
CA ASP A 389 -12.32 3.08 39.28
C ASP A 389 -12.05 4.57 39.27
N LEU A 390 -11.04 5.05 38.54
CA LEU A 390 -10.84 6.48 38.34
C LEU A 390 -12.04 7.08 37.61
N ALA A 391 -12.49 6.46 36.53
CA ALA A 391 -13.63 6.96 35.77
C ALA A 391 -14.88 7.09 36.64
N ARG A 392 -15.18 6.05 37.41
CA ARG A 392 -16.29 6.05 38.36
C ARG A 392 -16.16 7.12 39.44
N ILE A 393 -14.97 7.28 40.05
CA ILE A 393 -14.75 8.31 41.08
C ILE A 393 -14.94 9.72 40.51
N MET A 394 -14.43 9.96 39.30
CA MET A 394 -14.58 11.26 38.64
C MET A 394 -16.04 11.59 38.34
N ASP A 395 -16.81 10.61 37.85
CA ASP A 395 -18.25 10.76 37.62
C ASP A 395 -19.05 10.98 38.92
N GLU A 396 -18.64 10.36 40.03
CA GLU A 396 -19.27 10.52 41.35
C GLU A 396 -18.97 11.89 41.98
N MET A 397 -17.75 12.44 41.79
CA MET A 397 -17.25 13.62 42.51
C MET A 397 -17.39 14.95 41.75
N ILE A 398 -17.27 14.97 40.42
CA ILE A 398 -17.36 16.22 39.65
C ILE A 398 -18.77 16.82 39.80
N GLY A 399 -18.84 18.08 40.24
CA GLY A 399 -20.10 18.80 40.45
C GLY A 399 -20.76 18.54 41.80
N THR A 400 -20.26 17.57 42.59
CA THR A 400 -20.82 17.22 43.91
C THR A 400 -19.82 17.43 45.06
N GLN A 401 -18.51 17.25 44.80
CA GLN A 401 -17.41 17.31 45.77
C GLN A 401 -16.22 18.13 45.23
N ASP A 402 -16.51 19.29 44.64
CA ASP A 402 -15.53 20.12 43.92
C ASP A 402 -14.35 20.60 44.79
N GLU A 403 -14.58 21.01 46.03
CA GLU A 403 -13.53 21.55 46.90
C GLU A 403 -12.47 20.49 47.31
N PRO A 404 -12.86 19.30 47.83
CA PRO A 404 -11.91 18.20 48.05
C PRO A 404 -11.15 17.80 46.77
N LEU A 405 -11.86 17.77 45.63
CA LEU A 405 -11.32 17.36 44.34
C LEU A 405 -10.26 18.35 43.82
N ARG A 406 -10.53 19.66 43.88
CA ARG A 406 -9.58 20.71 43.46
C ARG A 406 -8.36 20.79 44.36
N THR A 407 -8.56 20.60 45.67
CA THR A 407 -7.44 20.60 46.61
C THR A 407 -6.49 19.42 46.35
N TRP A 408 -7.03 18.25 46.02
CA TRP A 408 -6.24 17.10 45.60
C TRP A 408 -5.56 17.34 44.24
N ALA A 409 -6.27 17.91 43.27
CA ALA A 409 -5.77 18.18 41.94
C ALA A 409 -4.57 19.14 41.93
N ALA A 410 -4.47 20.04 42.90
CA ALA A 410 -3.37 21.00 43.05
C ALA A 410 -2.07 20.41 43.61
N ALA A 411 -2.04 19.12 43.99
CA ALA A 411 -0.83 18.47 44.45
C ALA A 411 0.19 18.30 43.31
N GLY A 412 1.48 18.49 43.59
CA GLY A 412 2.57 18.29 42.63
C GLY A 412 3.04 16.84 42.55
N LEU A 413 3.76 16.50 41.47
CA LEU A 413 4.26 15.14 41.18
C LEU A 413 5.79 15.06 41.04
N ARG A 414 6.54 16.05 41.53
CA ARG A 414 7.99 16.15 41.38
C ARG A 414 8.74 14.86 41.73
N ASP A 415 8.50 14.30 42.91
CA ASP A 415 9.19 13.08 43.37
C ASP A 415 8.99 11.88 42.43
N TRP A 416 7.80 11.79 41.83
CA TRP A 416 7.51 10.77 40.82
C TRP A 416 8.25 11.05 39.51
N ARG A 417 8.32 12.31 39.09
CA ARG A 417 8.95 12.72 37.83
C ARG A 417 10.47 12.63 37.86
N ASP A 418 11.09 12.95 38.98
CA ASP A 418 12.54 12.80 39.17
C ASP A 418 12.99 11.35 38.96
N ALA A 419 12.16 10.37 39.33
CA ALA A 419 12.47 8.95 39.19
C ALA A 419 12.05 8.32 37.85
N THR A 420 11.02 8.86 37.18
CA THR A 420 10.37 8.19 36.05
C THR A 420 10.45 8.96 34.73
N GLY A 421 10.76 10.24 34.79
CA GLY A 421 10.75 11.15 33.66
C GLY A 421 9.38 11.25 32.98
N TYR A 422 9.42 11.73 31.73
CA TYR A 422 8.26 11.92 30.88
C TYR A 422 8.33 11.02 29.64
N ARG A 423 7.27 10.27 29.38
CA ARG A 423 7.10 9.55 28.11
C ARG A 423 6.32 10.35 27.08
N ARG A 424 5.33 11.12 27.53
CA ARG A 424 4.67 12.15 26.72
C ARG A 424 5.34 13.49 26.96
N ALA A 425 5.55 14.23 25.88
CA ALA A 425 6.05 15.59 25.92
C ALA A 425 5.11 16.48 26.76
N PRO A 426 5.56 17.02 27.91
CA PRO A 426 4.72 17.89 28.74
C PRO A 426 4.31 19.17 28.01
N HIS A 427 5.16 19.66 27.11
CA HIS A 427 4.95 20.86 26.30
C HIS A 427 3.88 20.67 25.19
N GLU A 428 3.40 19.45 24.96
CA GLU A 428 2.31 19.16 24.02
C GLU A 428 1.03 18.71 24.74
N TRP A 429 1.04 18.64 26.08
CA TRP A 429 -0.03 18.04 26.86
C TRP A 429 -1.11 19.05 27.26
N ALA A 430 -2.31 18.86 26.73
CA ALA A 430 -3.49 19.70 26.99
C ALA A 430 -4.44 19.14 28.07
N GLY A 431 -4.13 17.99 28.67
CA GLY A 431 -5.02 17.32 29.62
C GLY A 431 -6.16 16.54 28.96
N ILE A 432 -7.15 16.16 29.77
CA ILE A 432 -8.37 15.46 29.34
C ILE A 432 -9.53 16.43 29.57
N PRO A 433 -10.02 17.17 28.54
CA PRO A 433 -10.86 18.35 28.76
C PRO A 433 -12.09 18.13 29.67
N PRO A 434 -12.85 17.01 29.57
CA PRO A 434 -13.99 16.77 30.47
C PRO A 434 -13.62 16.65 31.97
N TRP A 435 -12.37 16.37 32.29
CA TRP A 435 -11.87 16.21 33.66
C TRP A 435 -10.92 17.32 34.08
N SER A 436 -9.94 17.65 33.24
CA SER A 436 -8.92 18.67 33.54
C SER A 436 -9.54 20.05 33.76
N GLY A 437 -10.61 20.42 33.04
CA GLY A 437 -11.30 21.70 33.25
C GLY A 437 -11.83 21.86 34.68
N PRO A 438 -12.72 20.96 35.15
CA PRO A 438 -13.22 20.97 36.54
C PRO A 438 -12.11 20.84 37.60
N LEU A 439 -11.06 20.07 37.34
CA LEU A 439 -9.95 19.85 38.27
C LEU A 439 -9.07 21.07 38.46
N LEU A 440 -8.83 21.83 37.39
CA LEU A 440 -7.88 22.94 37.36
C LEU A 440 -8.51 24.31 37.62
N ASP A 441 -9.85 24.38 37.75
CA ASP A 441 -10.58 25.61 38.06
C ASP A 441 -10.23 26.81 37.15
N GLY A 442 -10.23 26.56 35.84
CA GLY A 442 -9.89 27.61 34.86
C GLY A 442 -8.41 27.97 34.82
N ALA A 443 -7.53 27.27 35.54
CA ALA A 443 -6.09 27.38 35.31
C ALA A 443 -5.72 26.86 33.90
N GLU A 444 -4.70 27.49 33.32
CA GLU A 444 -4.20 27.15 31.99
C GLU A 444 -3.67 25.70 31.94
N PRO A 445 -3.84 24.98 30.81
CA PRO A 445 -3.28 23.65 30.62
C PRO A 445 -1.75 23.61 30.81
N LEU A 446 -1.22 22.42 31.10
CA LEU A 446 0.22 22.24 31.35
C LEU A 446 1.11 22.85 30.26
N TYR A 447 0.84 22.59 28.97
CA TYR A 447 1.64 23.14 27.87
C TYR A 447 1.74 24.68 27.91
N ALA A 448 0.66 25.37 28.27
CA ALA A 448 0.61 26.82 28.34
C ALA A 448 1.37 27.34 29.57
N ARG A 449 1.27 26.64 30.71
CA ARG A 449 2.05 26.96 31.92
C ARG A 449 3.56 26.76 31.73
N LEU A 450 3.96 25.84 30.86
CA LEU A 450 5.37 25.58 30.52
C LEU A 450 5.95 26.57 29.50
N ALA A 451 5.13 27.20 28.67
CA ALA A 451 5.58 28.25 27.75
C ALA A 451 6.27 29.42 28.48
N ALA A 452 6.02 29.58 29.78
CA ALA A 452 6.69 30.54 30.65
C ALA A 452 8.11 30.12 31.10
N GLY A 453 8.67 29.03 30.58
CA GLY A 453 10.04 28.59 30.86
C GLY A 453 10.23 27.88 32.21
N ARG A 454 9.15 27.34 32.79
CA ARG A 454 9.20 26.59 34.05
C ARG A 454 9.71 25.15 33.83
N ASP A 455 10.32 24.58 34.85
CA ASP A 455 10.63 23.14 34.86
C ASP A 455 9.31 22.34 34.81
N PRO A 456 9.14 21.39 33.86
CA PRO A 456 8.00 20.49 33.82
C PRO A 456 7.65 19.81 35.14
N ALA A 457 8.66 19.35 35.90
CA ALA A 457 8.43 18.61 37.14
C ALA A 457 7.85 19.49 38.26
N ASP A 458 8.19 20.78 38.28
CA ASP A 458 7.67 21.76 39.25
C ASP A 458 6.30 22.33 38.83
N ALA A 459 5.98 22.31 37.54
CA ALA A 459 4.73 22.87 37.01
C ALA A 459 3.59 21.83 36.94
N GLU A 460 3.88 20.55 36.78
CA GLU A 460 2.85 19.51 36.68
C GLU A 460 2.09 19.31 38.00
N LEU A 461 0.77 19.28 37.88
CA LEU A 461 -0.18 19.01 38.94
C LEU A 461 -0.88 17.67 38.69
N VAL A 462 -1.38 17.04 39.75
CA VAL A 462 -2.23 15.84 39.64
C VAL A 462 -3.43 16.09 38.72
N GLY A 463 -4.01 17.29 38.75
CA GLY A 463 -5.12 17.71 37.89
C GLY A 463 -4.83 17.73 36.39
N ASP A 464 -3.56 17.73 35.98
CA ASP A 464 -3.17 17.65 34.57
C ASP A 464 -3.41 16.26 33.96
N LEU A 465 -3.53 15.22 34.80
CA LEU A 465 -3.79 13.85 34.38
C LEU A 465 -2.74 13.24 33.43
N LEU A 466 -1.54 13.81 33.38
CA LEU A 466 -0.44 13.26 32.59
C LEU A 466 0.03 11.91 33.16
N TRP A 467 -0.03 11.73 34.48
CA TRP A 467 0.18 10.43 35.15
C TRP A 467 -0.87 9.37 34.75
N TYR A 468 -2.09 9.78 34.42
CA TYR A 468 -3.11 8.86 33.91
C TYR A 468 -2.76 8.44 32.47
N ALA A 469 -2.31 9.39 31.64
CA ALA A 469 -1.81 9.06 30.31
C ALA A 469 -0.61 8.12 30.36
N ASP A 470 0.30 8.26 31.34
CA ASP A 470 1.40 7.33 31.57
C ASP A 470 0.95 5.90 31.86
N LEU A 471 -0.16 5.73 32.60
CA LEU A 471 -0.76 4.43 32.89
C LEU A 471 -1.31 3.78 31.62
N VAL A 472 -2.09 4.54 30.84
CA VAL A 472 -2.70 4.03 29.60
C VAL A 472 -1.61 3.76 28.56
N ASP A 473 -0.55 4.57 28.48
CA ASP A 473 0.61 4.33 27.63
C ASP A 473 1.40 3.08 28.05
N ALA A 474 1.50 2.79 29.36
CA ALA A 474 2.12 1.57 29.84
C ALA A 474 1.30 0.31 29.46
N LEU A 475 -0.04 0.41 29.44
CA LEU A 475 -0.90 -0.63 28.86
C LEU A 475 -0.68 -0.74 27.34
N ALA A 476 -0.58 0.38 26.64
CA ALA A 476 -0.36 0.38 25.20
C ALA A 476 0.98 -0.28 24.81
N GLU A 477 2.04 0.03 25.57
CA GLU A 477 3.34 -0.59 25.41
C GLU A 477 3.28 -2.11 25.57
N LEU A 478 2.54 -2.60 26.58
CA LEU A 478 2.35 -4.03 26.79
C LEU A 478 1.68 -4.70 25.58
N HIS A 479 0.76 -3.99 24.93
CA HIS A 479 0.08 -4.42 23.70
C HIS A 479 0.91 -4.18 22.41
N GLY A 480 2.14 -3.67 22.54
CA GLY A 480 3.07 -3.49 21.44
C GLY A 480 2.94 -2.14 20.71
N HIS A 481 2.15 -1.22 21.24
CA HIS A 481 2.01 0.15 20.72
C HIS A 481 3.01 1.08 21.41
N ASP A 482 3.46 2.14 20.72
CA ASP A 482 4.38 3.11 21.33
C ASP A 482 3.71 3.94 22.44
N ARG A 483 2.42 4.26 22.25
CA ARG A 483 1.58 5.02 23.19
C ARG A 483 0.10 4.81 22.89
N ALA A 484 -0.75 5.12 23.87
CA ALA A 484 -2.19 5.13 23.73
C ALA A 484 -2.66 6.24 22.78
N ARG A 485 -3.72 6.00 22.00
CA ARG A 485 -4.26 6.96 21.03
C ARG A 485 -5.57 7.56 21.53
N GLY A 486 -5.78 8.85 21.29
CA GLY A 486 -7.08 9.47 21.56
C GLY A 486 -8.12 9.03 20.53
N VAL A 487 -9.32 8.65 20.98
CA VAL A 487 -10.43 8.27 20.10
C VAL A 487 -11.37 9.46 19.95
N PRO A 488 -11.51 10.05 18.74
CA PRO A 488 -12.42 11.17 18.53
C PRO A 488 -13.89 10.77 18.77
N GLY A 489 -14.59 11.52 19.63
CA GLY A 489 -16.06 11.51 19.69
C GLY A 489 -16.74 10.39 20.49
N THR A 490 -16.00 9.51 21.18
CA THR A 490 -16.60 8.33 21.86
C THR A 490 -16.84 8.49 23.37
N GLY A 491 -16.43 9.59 24.00
CA GLY A 491 -16.45 9.67 25.47
C GLY A 491 -15.47 8.66 26.11
N ALA A 492 -15.52 8.47 27.44
CA ALA A 492 -14.57 7.62 28.16
C ALA A 492 -14.51 6.16 27.62
N PRO A 493 -13.32 5.54 27.50
CA PRO A 493 -12.00 6.07 27.83
C PRO A 493 -11.45 7.02 26.74
N TRP A 494 -10.95 8.19 27.16
CA TRP A 494 -10.42 9.21 26.23
C TRP A 494 -9.12 8.80 25.52
N LEU A 495 -8.45 7.75 26.01
CA LEU A 495 -7.24 7.17 25.44
C LEU A 495 -7.44 5.65 25.29
N ASP A 496 -7.29 5.15 24.08
CA ASP A 496 -7.30 3.73 23.75
C ASP A 496 -5.88 3.15 23.83
N HIS A 497 -5.72 2.11 24.65
CA HIS A 497 -4.45 1.43 24.86
C HIS A 497 -4.23 0.28 23.88
N ASP A 498 -5.27 -0.26 23.26
CA ASP A 498 -5.14 -1.30 22.23
C ASP A 498 -6.03 -0.95 21.04
N PRO A 499 -5.78 0.21 20.39
CA PRO A 499 -6.59 0.63 19.27
C PRO A 499 -6.57 -0.47 18.21
N GLU A 500 -7.76 -0.82 17.73
CA GLU A 500 -7.84 -1.63 16.52
C GLU A 500 -7.00 -0.92 15.45
N PRO A 501 -6.17 -1.67 14.70
CA PRO A 501 -5.45 -1.07 13.58
C PRO A 501 -6.49 -0.36 12.70
N ASP A 502 -6.20 0.90 12.37
CA ASP A 502 -7.14 1.82 11.71
C ASP A 502 -8.01 1.08 10.69
N ALA A 503 -9.35 1.20 10.82
CA ALA A 503 -10.30 0.53 9.94
C ALA A 503 -10.01 0.89 8.48
N GLU A 504 -9.40 -0.06 7.78
CA GLU A 504 -8.98 -0.07 6.38
C GLU A 504 -8.41 1.27 5.86
N PRO A 505 -7.10 1.55 6.07
CA PRO A 505 -6.38 2.43 5.16
C PRO A 505 -6.63 2.00 3.71
N PRO A 506 -6.53 2.91 2.70
CA PRO A 506 -6.64 2.53 1.29
C PRO A 506 -5.75 1.31 1.06
N PRO A 507 -6.16 0.31 0.25
CA PRO A 507 -5.55 -1.02 0.20
C PRO A 507 -4.05 -0.89 -0.06
N ALA A 508 -3.31 -0.82 1.04
CA ALA A 508 -1.88 -0.65 1.03
C ALA A 508 -1.29 -2.05 0.99
N PRO A 509 -0.23 -2.28 0.20
CA PRO A 509 0.43 -3.57 0.17
C PRO A 509 0.85 -3.99 1.56
N ARG A 510 0.54 -5.23 1.94
CA ARG A 510 0.90 -5.79 3.25
C ARG A 510 2.41 -5.84 3.38
N THR A 511 2.94 -5.51 4.55
CA THR A 511 4.38 -5.54 4.85
C THR A 511 4.78 -6.72 5.74
N ASP A 512 3.92 -7.74 5.83
CA ASP A 512 4.19 -8.98 6.56
C ASP A 512 5.18 -9.89 5.80
N SER A 513 5.37 -9.67 4.51
CA SER A 513 6.35 -10.37 3.69
C SER A 513 6.77 -9.54 2.48
N VAL A 514 7.94 -9.85 1.92
CA VAL A 514 8.41 -9.23 0.67
C VAL A 514 7.45 -9.58 -0.47
N THR A 515 7.01 -10.84 -0.54
CA THR A 515 6.10 -11.29 -1.61
C THR A 515 4.78 -10.54 -1.57
N GLY A 516 4.17 -10.38 -0.38
CA GLY A 516 2.91 -9.64 -0.20
C GLY A 516 3.03 -8.13 -0.47
N ALA A 517 4.16 -7.53 -0.09
CA ALA A 517 4.40 -6.11 -0.35
C ALA A 517 4.58 -5.84 -1.85
N VAL A 518 5.35 -6.69 -2.53
CA VAL A 518 5.65 -6.54 -3.96
C VAL A 518 4.45 -6.93 -4.83
N SER A 519 3.70 -7.99 -4.48
CA SER A 519 2.46 -8.37 -5.17
C SER A 519 1.46 -7.22 -5.13
N GLY A 520 1.21 -6.67 -3.93
CA GLY A 520 0.31 -5.53 -3.74
C GLY A 520 0.77 -4.28 -4.51
N ALA A 521 2.05 -3.92 -4.46
CA ALA A 521 2.58 -2.79 -5.23
C ALA A 521 2.49 -3.04 -6.76
N GLY A 522 2.73 -4.27 -7.20
CA GLY A 522 2.57 -4.70 -8.59
C GLY A 522 1.13 -4.57 -9.07
N GLN A 523 0.17 -4.83 -8.19
CA GLN A 523 -1.24 -4.61 -8.49
C GLN A 523 -1.61 -3.14 -8.55
N LEU A 524 -1.15 -2.32 -7.60
CA LEU A 524 -1.35 -0.87 -7.67
C LEU A 524 -0.82 -0.30 -8.99
N THR A 525 0.31 -0.81 -9.47
CA THR A 525 0.86 -0.46 -10.78
C THR A 525 -0.02 -0.96 -11.93
N ALA A 526 -0.57 -2.18 -11.85
CA ALA A 526 -1.51 -2.72 -12.84
C ALA A 526 -2.83 -1.92 -12.91
N LEU A 527 -3.28 -1.39 -11.78
CA LEU A 527 -4.43 -0.49 -11.65
C LEU A 527 -4.17 0.91 -12.22
N GLY A 528 -2.99 1.17 -12.76
CA GLY A 528 -2.60 2.46 -13.35
C GLY A 528 -1.86 3.38 -12.40
N GLY A 529 -1.46 2.91 -11.21
CA GLY A 529 -0.51 3.60 -10.35
C GLY A 529 0.83 3.77 -11.04
N VAL A 530 1.41 4.96 -10.97
CA VAL A 530 2.73 5.23 -11.55
C VAL A 530 3.72 5.41 -10.41
N PRO A 531 4.76 4.57 -10.30
CA PRO A 531 5.71 4.68 -9.21
C PRO A 531 6.51 5.99 -9.34
N PRO A 532 6.61 6.81 -8.28
CA PRO A 532 7.34 8.07 -8.34
C PRO A 532 8.83 7.84 -8.55
N ARG A 533 9.42 8.45 -9.59
CA ARG A 533 10.84 8.29 -9.96
C ARG A 533 11.82 8.66 -8.83
N GLY A 534 11.38 9.52 -7.90
CA GLY A 534 12.17 10.04 -6.78
C GLY A 534 12.03 9.27 -5.46
N ALA A 535 11.24 8.18 -5.39
CA ALA A 535 11.08 7.41 -4.14
C ALA A 535 12.42 6.85 -3.66
N LYS A 536 12.74 7.13 -2.39
CA LYS A 536 13.92 6.63 -1.68
C LYS A 536 13.60 5.44 -0.79
N THR A 537 12.36 5.33 -0.32
CA THR A 537 11.89 4.26 0.56
C THR A 537 10.71 3.52 -0.06
N TRP A 538 10.48 2.28 0.38
CA TRP A 538 9.32 1.49 -0.03
C TRP A 538 8.00 2.18 0.37
N ALA A 539 7.96 2.85 1.52
CA ALA A 539 6.80 3.60 1.95
C ALA A 539 6.51 4.80 1.03
N GLU A 540 7.53 5.54 0.59
CA GLU A 540 7.36 6.62 -0.40
C GLU A 540 6.88 6.08 -1.76
N LEU A 541 7.39 4.92 -2.18
CA LEU A 541 6.95 4.25 -3.40
C LEU A 541 5.46 3.90 -3.34
N VAL A 542 5.03 3.22 -2.27
CA VAL A 542 3.62 2.84 -2.05
C VAL A 542 2.74 4.07 -1.90
N GLY A 543 3.18 5.08 -1.13
CA GLY A 543 2.46 6.34 -0.97
C GLY A 543 2.24 7.05 -2.31
N GLY A 544 3.26 7.09 -3.18
CA GLY A 544 3.14 7.64 -4.52
C GLY A 544 2.24 6.83 -5.44
N LEU A 545 2.25 5.48 -5.33
CA LEU A 545 1.32 4.63 -6.06
C LEU A 545 -0.12 4.93 -5.63
N LEU A 546 -0.41 4.92 -4.33
CA LEU A 546 -1.74 5.17 -3.76
C LEU A 546 -2.27 6.59 -4.02
N ALA A 547 -1.39 7.58 -4.13
CA ALA A 547 -1.75 8.95 -4.50
C ALA A 547 -2.21 9.09 -5.97
N GLY A 548 -2.05 8.05 -6.79
CA GLY A 548 -2.51 8.04 -8.18
C GLY A 548 -4.04 8.03 -8.28
N THR A 549 -4.60 9.01 -8.99
CA THR A 549 -6.06 9.14 -9.22
C THR A 549 -6.69 7.90 -9.88
N ALA A 550 -5.92 7.18 -10.71
CA ALA A 550 -6.35 5.91 -11.32
C ALA A 550 -6.68 4.81 -10.30
N ILE A 551 -5.98 4.78 -9.16
CA ILE A 551 -6.19 3.78 -8.10
C ILE A 551 -7.48 4.08 -7.33
N ALA A 552 -7.74 5.35 -7.00
CA ALA A 552 -8.99 5.75 -6.35
C ALA A 552 -10.23 5.45 -7.22
N GLU A 553 -10.11 5.60 -8.55
CA GLU A 553 -11.16 5.23 -9.50
C GLU A 553 -11.33 3.71 -9.66
N ALA A 554 -10.22 2.95 -9.74
CA ALA A 554 -10.28 1.51 -9.91
C ALA A 554 -10.91 0.83 -8.68
N LEU A 555 -10.57 1.28 -7.47
CA LEU A 555 -11.07 0.73 -6.22
C LEU A 555 -12.56 1.04 -5.94
N THR A 556 -13.18 1.93 -6.72
CA THR A 556 -14.59 2.33 -6.58
C THR A 556 -15.52 1.71 -7.64
N GLY A 557 -14.97 0.99 -8.63
CA GLY A 557 -15.76 0.28 -9.67
C GLY A 557 -16.25 -1.10 -9.23
N GLY A 558 -17.56 -1.36 -9.37
CA GLY A 558 -18.18 -2.67 -9.10
C GLY A 558 -18.18 -3.62 -10.30
N PHE A 559 -18.17 -4.93 -10.05
CA PHE A 559 -18.33 -5.97 -11.08
C PHE A 559 -19.79 -6.30 -11.34
N ALA A 560 -20.12 -6.60 -12.59
CA ALA A 560 -21.45 -7.05 -12.99
C ALA A 560 -21.59 -8.55 -12.74
N VAL A 561 -21.70 -8.94 -11.47
CA VAL A 561 -21.83 -10.35 -11.04
C VAL A 561 -23.26 -10.86 -11.30
N PRO A 562 -23.45 -11.96 -12.05
CA PRO A 562 -24.77 -12.54 -12.25
C PRO A 562 -25.44 -12.98 -10.93
N PRO A 563 -26.77 -12.80 -10.76
CA PRO A 563 -27.48 -13.14 -9.54
C PRO A 563 -27.30 -14.59 -9.09
N VAL A 564 -27.18 -15.52 -10.04
CA VAL A 564 -26.96 -16.95 -9.79
C VAL A 564 -25.62 -17.24 -9.10
N LEU A 565 -24.60 -16.42 -9.33
CA LEU A 565 -23.32 -16.52 -8.62
C LEU A 565 -23.37 -15.75 -7.31
N LEU A 566 -24.00 -14.58 -7.28
CA LEU A 566 -24.13 -13.78 -6.06
C LEU A 566 -24.93 -14.50 -4.96
N ALA A 567 -25.95 -15.28 -5.33
CA ALA A 567 -26.73 -16.12 -4.41
C ALA A 567 -25.91 -17.22 -3.72
N ARG A 568 -24.71 -17.51 -4.24
CA ARG A 568 -23.78 -18.51 -3.71
C ARG A 568 -22.74 -17.90 -2.78
N ASP A 569 -22.70 -16.58 -2.65
CA ASP A 569 -21.79 -15.88 -1.75
C ASP A 569 -22.00 -16.36 -0.29
N GLY A 570 -20.95 -16.89 0.33
CA GLY A 570 -20.98 -17.51 1.66
C GLY A 570 -21.30 -19.01 1.70
N GLU A 571 -21.64 -19.65 0.57
CA GLU A 571 -21.98 -21.10 0.54
C GLU A 571 -20.73 -21.97 0.79
N ALA A 572 -20.92 -23.11 1.46
CA ALA A 572 -19.86 -24.09 1.65
C ALA A 572 -19.71 -24.99 0.41
N VAL A 573 -18.48 -25.24 -0.04
CA VAL A 573 -18.21 -26.23 -1.09
C VAL A 573 -18.32 -27.63 -0.47
N PRO A 574 -19.24 -28.49 -0.95
CA PRO A 574 -19.49 -29.80 -0.34
C PRO A 574 -18.23 -30.65 -0.18
N GLY A 575 -18.01 -31.14 1.05
CA GLY A 575 -16.87 -31.96 1.41
C GLY A 575 -15.52 -31.23 1.46
N ALA A 576 -15.39 -29.98 1.00
CA ALA A 576 -14.09 -29.30 0.91
C ALA A 576 -13.74 -28.44 2.14
N GLY A 577 -14.66 -28.25 3.08
CA GLY A 577 -14.40 -27.50 4.32
C GLY A 577 -14.15 -26.00 4.13
N VAL A 578 -14.48 -25.46 2.95
CA VAL A 578 -14.27 -24.04 2.58
C VAL A 578 -15.59 -23.38 2.20
N ARG A 579 -15.66 -22.06 2.39
CA ARG A 579 -16.78 -21.20 1.96
C ARG A 579 -16.37 -20.29 0.81
N VAL A 580 -17.28 -20.03 -0.12
CA VAL A 580 -17.00 -19.11 -1.23
C VAL A 580 -17.31 -17.66 -0.86
N LYS A 581 -16.52 -16.71 -1.35
CA LYS A 581 -16.81 -15.28 -1.41
C LYS A 581 -16.76 -14.84 -2.87
N VAL A 582 -17.76 -14.12 -3.34
CA VAL A 582 -17.81 -13.60 -4.72
C VAL A 582 -17.30 -12.16 -4.77
N ALA A 583 -16.37 -11.86 -5.67
CA ALA A 583 -15.83 -10.51 -5.78
C ALA A 583 -16.89 -9.54 -6.33
N ARG A 584 -17.10 -8.42 -5.64
CA ARG A 584 -18.08 -7.39 -6.03
C ARG A 584 -17.41 -6.16 -6.64
N GLY A 585 -16.09 -6.03 -6.54
CA GLY A 585 -15.32 -4.98 -7.20
C GLY A 585 -13.82 -5.18 -7.09
N ALA A 586 -13.05 -4.21 -7.61
CA ALA A 586 -11.59 -4.28 -7.62
C ALA A 586 -10.96 -4.33 -6.21
N ARG A 587 -11.68 -3.84 -5.19
CA ARG A 587 -11.26 -3.92 -3.79
C ARG A 587 -11.17 -5.36 -3.29
N ASP A 588 -12.16 -6.20 -3.60
CA ASP A 588 -12.12 -7.62 -3.24
C ASP A 588 -10.95 -8.33 -3.95
N LEU A 589 -10.63 -7.93 -5.18
CA LEU A 589 -9.49 -8.50 -5.90
C LEU A 589 -8.14 -8.05 -5.35
N ALA A 590 -8.05 -6.81 -4.84
CA ALA A 590 -6.85 -6.29 -4.19
C ALA A 590 -6.55 -7.04 -2.88
N GLU A 591 -7.59 -7.44 -2.14
CA GLU A 591 -7.49 -8.31 -0.96
C GLU A 591 -6.94 -9.71 -1.34
N TRP A 592 -7.28 -10.22 -2.54
CA TRP A 592 -6.90 -11.56 -3.02
C TRP A 592 -5.58 -11.58 -3.80
N SER A 593 -4.82 -10.50 -3.71
CA SER A 593 -3.62 -10.26 -4.50
C SER A 593 -2.52 -11.28 -4.37
N ASP A 594 -2.46 -11.90 -3.21
CA ASP A 594 -1.48 -12.91 -2.86
C ASP A 594 -1.80 -14.29 -3.42
N TYR A 595 -2.86 -14.50 -4.21
CA TYR A 595 -3.29 -15.85 -4.65
C TYR A 595 -3.21 -16.08 -6.16
N MET A 596 -3.60 -15.10 -6.99
CA MET A 596 -3.30 -15.14 -8.44
C MET A 596 -2.27 -14.07 -8.77
N GLY A 597 -1.03 -14.50 -9.00
CA GLY A 597 0.09 -13.68 -9.46
C GLY A 597 -0.01 -13.28 -10.94
N ASN A 598 -0.87 -13.94 -11.73
CA ASN A 598 -1.42 -13.31 -12.93
C ASN A 598 -2.34 -12.22 -12.42
N CYS A 599 -1.90 -10.96 -12.50
CA CYS A 599 -2.56 -9.84 -11.85
C CYS A 599 -4.07 -9.88 -12.09
N ILE A 600 -4.84 -10.34 -11.11
CA ILE A 600 -6.32 -10.39 -11.17
C ILE A 600 -6.94 -8.99 -11.36
N ALA A 601 -6.12 -7.96 -11.15
CA ALA A 601 -6.37 -6.55 -11.39
C ALA A 601 -5.85 -6.02 -12.75
N ASP A 602 -5.35 -6.88 -13.65
CA ASP A 602 -4.95 -6.48 -15.00
C ASP A 602 -6.16 -5.90 -15.76
N PRO A 603 -5.98 -4.92 -16.66
CA PRO A 603 -7.11 -4.27 -17.34
C PRO A 603 -8.06 -5.26 -18.03
N TYR A 604 -7.53 -6.41 -18.49
CA TYR A 604 -8.33 -7.52 -19.03
C TYR A 604 -9.38 -8.03 -18.04
N TYR A 605 -8.97 -8.37 -16.81
CA TYR A 605 -9.85 -8.94 -15.78
C TYR A 605 -10.87 -7.93 -15.28
N LEU A 606 -10.47 -6.68 -15.09
CA LEU A 606 -11.36 -5.59 -14.67
C LEU A 606 -12.39 -5.26 -15.73
N GLU A 607 -11.98 -5.19 -17.01
CA GLU A 607 -12.89 -4.91 -18.11
C GLU A 607 -13.90 -6.04 -18.32
N TYR A 608 -13.46 -7.30 -18.24
CA TYR A 608 -14.33 -8.45 -18.42
C TYR A 608 -15.24 -8.69 -17.20
N GLY A 609 -14.75 -8.48 -15.98
CA GLY A 609 -15.55 -8.53 -14.75
C GLY A 609 -16.58 -7.41 -14.67
N ALA A 610 -16.21 -6.17 -15.04
CA ALA A 610 -17.15 -5.06 -15.13
C ALA A 610 -18.25 -5.27 -16.20
N LYS A 611 -17.95 -6.04 -17.25
CA LYS A 611 -18.92 -6.45 -18.29
C LYS A 611 -19.67 -7.73 -17.97
N GLY A 612 -19.43 -8.38 -16.83
CA GLY A 612 -20.06 -9.64 -16.43
C GLY A 612 -19.70 -10.84 -17.31
N ARG A 613 -18.59 -10.75 -18.05
CA ARG A 613 -18.11 -11.82 -18.95
C ARG A 613 -17.31 -12.89 -18.23
N ILE A 614 -16.79 -12.56 -17.06
CA ILE A 614 -16.11 -13.46 -16.13
C ILE A 614 -16.53 -13.06 -14.71
N ALA A 615 -16.41 -13.99 -13.77
CA ALA A 615 -16.64 -13.76 -12.35
C ALA A 615 -15.49 -14.31 -11.53
N PHE A 616 -15.26 -13.77 -10.34
CA PHE A 616 -14.18 -14.19 -9.45
C PHE A 616 -14.73 -14.71 -8.13
N MET A 617 -14.17 -15.81 -7.65
CA MET A 617 -14.50 -16.41 -6.36
C MET A 617 -13.25 -16.67 -5.53
N GLY A 618 -13.30 -16.33 -4.25
CA GLY A 618 -12.33 -16.72 -3.22
C GLY A 618 -12.89 -17.83 -2.34
N LEU A 619 -12.05 -18.80 -1.95
CA LEU A 619 -12.39 -19.93 -1.08
C LEU A 619 -11.75 -19.73 0.29
N TYR A 620 -12.56 -19.55 1.33
CA TYR A 620 -12.14 -19.26 2.69
C TYR A 620 -12.29 -20.47 3.61
N ASP A 621 -11.30 -20.76 4.45
CA ASP A 621 -11.35 -21.84 5.43
C ASP A 621 -12.17 -21.48 6.68
N ALA A 622 -12.21 -22.39 7.67
CA ALA A 622 -12.91 -22.21 8.93
C ALA A 622 -12.34 -21.06 9.80
N HIS A 623 -11.13 -20.61 9.53
CA HIS A 623 -10.47 -19.49 10.22
C HIS A 623 -10.70 -18.15 9.49
N GLY A 624 -11.47 -18.14 8.40
CA GLY A 624 -11.70 -16.95 7.59
C GLY A 624 -10.48 -16.55 6.76
N MET A 625 -9.57 -17.49 6.50
CA MET A 625 -8.41 -17.26 5.65
C MET A 625 -8.70 -17.73 4.22
N LEU A 626 -8.41 -16.87 3.24
CA LEU A 626 -8.47 -17.25 1.83
C LEU A 626 -7.43 -18.36 1.58
N VAL A 627 -7.84 -19.43 0.90
CA VAL A 627 -6.98 -20.59 0.58
C VAL A 627 -6.68 -20.62 -0.92
N VAL A 628 -7.68 -20.29 -1.74
CA VAL A 628 -7.63 -20.36 -3.21
C VAL A 628 -8.54 -19.27 -3.78
N ASN A 629 -8.16 -18.68 -4.90
CA ASN A 629 -9.06 -17.87 -5.73
C ASN A 629 -9.19 -18.47 -7.14
N ALA A 630 -10.29 -18.15 -7.81
CA ALA A 630 -10.65 -18.71 -9.10
C ALA A 630 -11.32 -17.70 -10.03
N GLU A 631 -11.03 -17.82 -11.33
CA GLU A 631 -11.74 -17.18 -12.42
C GLU A 631 -12.78 -18.13 -12.99
N LEU A 632 -14.02 -17.67 -13.07
CA LEU A 632 -15.14 -18.38 -13.68
C LEU A 632 -15.52 -17.72 -15.00
N ALA A 633 -15.67 -18.54 -16.04
CA ALA A 633 -16.17 -18.12 -17.35
C ALA A 633 -17.48 -18.84 -17.68
N PRO A 634 -18.46 -18.17 -18.30
CA PRO A 634 -19.67 -18.83 -18.77
C PRO A 634 -19.35 -19.79 -19.92
N LEU A 635 -20.04 -20.93 -19.96
CA LEU A 635 -19.99 -21.85 -21.09
C LEU A 635 -20.62 -21.19 -22.34
N ARG A 636 -20.35 -21.73 -23.53
CA ARG A 636 -21.02 -21.28 -24.76
C ARG A 636 -21.99 -22.35 -25.26
N PRO A 637 -23.30 -22.05 -25.40
CA PRO A 637 -24.00 -20.83 -24.97
C PRO A 637 -24.06 -20.66 -23.43
N ALA A 638 -24.19 -19.42 -22.94
CA ALA A 638 -24.11 -19.06 -21.51
C ALA A 638 -25.12 -19.78 -20.62
N SER A 639 -26.27 -20.17 -21.18
CA SER A 639 -27.29 -20.99 -20.52
C SER A 639 -26.80 -22.37 -20.05
N ARG A 640 -25.68 -22.88 -20.58
CA ARG A 640 -25.11 -24.18 -20.20
C ARG A 640 -24.42 -24.21 -18.85
N GLY A 641 -24.22 -23.07 -18.19
CA GLY A 641 -23.56 -23.01 -16.88
C GLY A 641 -22.18 -22.37 -16.93
N TRP A 642 -21.37 -22.70 -15.93
CA TRP A 642 -20.07 -22.07 -15.68
C TRP A 642 -18.94 -23.08 -15.72
N ARG A 643 -17.74 -22.61 -16.04
CA ARG A 643 -16.51 -23.38 -15.89
C ARG A 643 -15.46 -22.57 -15.17
N VAL A 644 -14.60 -23.27 -14.43
CA VAL A 644 -13.38 -22.70 -13.87
C VAL A 644 -12.37 -22.53 -15.01
N ASN A 645 -12.05 -21.29 -15.36
CA ASN A 645 -11.04 -20.98 -16.38
C ASN A 645 -9.64 -21.01 -15.76
N GLU A 646 -9.51 -20.47 -14.56
CA GLU A 646 -8.27 -20.42 -13.80
C GLU A 646 -8.54 -20.63 -12.30
N ILE A 647 -7.61 -21.29 -11.60
CA ILE A 647 -7.64 -21.51 -10.15
C ILE A 647 -6.22 -21.50 -9.60
N ALA A 648 -5.97 -20.80 -8.51
CA ALA A 648 -4.64 -20.72 -7.90
C ALA A 648 -4.69 -20.61 -6.37
N ALA A 649 -3.73 -21.26 -5.72
CA ALA A 649 -3.42 -21.04 -4.31
C ALA A 649 -2.38 -19.92 -4.17
N ARG A 650 -2.02 -19.58 -2.93
CA ARG A 650 -1.13 -18.44 -2.61
C ARG A 650 0.10 -18.38 -3.53
N PHE A 651 0.31 -17.22 -4.16
CA PHE A 651 1.38 -16.85 -5.07
C PHE A 651 1.46 -17.72 -6.34
N ASN A 652 0.31 -17.96 -6.99
CA ASN A 652 0.18 -18.83 -8.17
C ASN A 652 0.55 -20.32 -7.92
N ALA A 653 0.65 -20.75 -6.66
CA ALA A 653 0.88 -22.14 -6.36
C ALA A 653 -0.27 -23.02 -6.88
N ASP A 654 0.06 -24.27 -7.21
CA ASP A 654 -0.96 -25.25 -7.56
C ASP A 654 -1.84 -25.51 -6.32
N PRO A 655 -3.17 -25.34 -6.40
CA PRO A 655 -4.05 -25.64 -5.28
C PRO A 655 -4.06 -27.14 -4.98
N ASP A 656 -4.44 -27.49 -3.75
CA ASP A 656 -4.68 -28.89 -3.40
C ASP A 656 -5.56 -29.58 -4.46
N GLN A 657 -5.11 -30.74 -4.94
CA GLN A 657 -5.72 -31.38 -6.11
C GLN A 657 -7.16 -31.81 -5.83
N GLU A 658 -7.45 -32.22 -4.60
CA GLU A 658 -8.77 -32.66 -4.18
C GLU A 658 -9.73 -31.48 -4.01
N LEU A 659 -9.26 -30.39 -3.40
CA LEU A 659 -9.98 -29.12 -3.34
C LEU A 659 -10.31 -28.60 -4.74
N ALA A 660 -9.32 -28.56 -5.64
CA ALA A 660 -9.50 -28.05 -6.99
C ALA A 660 -10.47 -28.91 -7.80
N ARG A 661 -10.44 -30.24 -7.63
CA ARG A 661 -11.40 -31.16 -8.25
C ARG A 661 -12.82 -30.91 -7.75
N ARG A 662 -13.02 -30.93 -6.42
CA ARG A 662 -14.34 -30.70 -5.80
C ARG A 662 -14.92 -29.34 -6.16
N PHE A 663 -14.08 -28.30 -6.21
CA PHE A 663 -14.53 -26.98 -6.61
C PHE A 663 -14.95 -26.92 -8.08
N ARG A 664 -14.19 -27.54 -9.00
CA ARG A 664 -14.59 -27.62 -10.42
C ARG A 664 -15.91 -28.37 -10.60
N ASP A 665 -16.10 -29.47 -9.87
CA ASP A 665 -17.34 -30.25 -9.91
C ASP A 665 -18.53 -29.42 -9.37
N TRP A 666 -18.32 -28.67 -8.28
CA TRP A 666 -19.33 -27.77 -7.71
C TRP A 666 -19.69 -26.63 -8.68
N VAL A 667 -18.70 -25.98 -9.32
CA VAL A 667 -18.93 -24.93 -10.33
C VAL A 667 -19.69 -25.47 -11.54
N ALA A 668 -19.38 -26.68 -12.00
CA ALA A 668 -20.06 -27.31 -13.13
C ALA A 668 -21.55 -27.56 -12.87
N ALA A 669 -21.96 -27.67 -11.60
CA ALA A 669 -23.36 -27.80 -11.20
C ALA A 669 -24.12 -26.46 -11.14
N ILE A 670 -23.45 -25.32 -11.34
CA ILE A 670 -24.09 -23.99 -11.30
C ILE A 670 -24.81 -23.72 -12.63
N PRO A 671 -26.13 -23.41 -12.60
CA PRO A 671 -26.88 -23.12 -13.81
C PRO A 671 -26.41 -21.81 -14.48
N GLY A 672 -26.53 -21.75 -15.81
CA GLY A 672 -26.18 -20.57 -16.60
C GLY A 672 -27.17 -19.42 -16.36
N PRO A 673 -26.78 -18.15 -16.59
CA PRO A 673 -27.72 -17.04 -16.57
C PRO A 673 -28.84 -17.29 -17.60
N GLY A 674 -30.09 -17.29 -17.14
CA GLY A 674 -31.27 -17.49 -17.99
C GLY A 674 -31.37 -16.43 -19.09
N GLY A 675 -31.86 -16.82 -20.27
CA GLY A 675 -31.97 -15.96 -21.45
C GLY A 675 -32.83 -14.71 -21.24
N GLU A 676 -32.51 -13.65 -22.00
CA GLU A 676 -33.20 -12.36 -22.03
C GLU A 676 -34.73 -12.51 -22.12
N GLY A 677 -35.43 -12.07 -21.06
CA GLY A 677 -36.79 -11.55 -21.21
C GLY A 677 -36.75 -10.13 -21.79
N PRO A 678 -37.76 -9.69 -22.57
CA PRO A 678 -37.78 -8.36 -23.16
C PRO A 678 -37.71 -7.30 -22.06
N ALA A 679 -36.99 -6.20 -22.34
CA ALA A 679 -36.85 -5.09 -21.41
C ALA A 679 -38.24 -4.60 -20.95
N PRO A 680 -38.47 -4.48 -19.62
CA PRO A 680 -39.74 -3.93 -19.14
C PRO A 680 -39.83 -2.45 -19.56
N PRO A 681 -41.04 -1.95 -19.91
CA PRO A 681 -41.25 -0.52 -20.16
C PRO A 681 -41.01 0.28 -18.87
N ASP A 682 -40.59 1.54 -19.03
CA ASP A 682 -40.39 2.51 -17.94
C ASP A 682 -41.59 2.57 -16.99
N GLU A 683 -41.46 1.96 -15.81
CA GLU A 683 -42.33 2.22 -14.66
C GLU A 683 -41.76 3.41 -13.88
N LEU A 684 -42.57 4.47 -13.80
CA LEU A 684 -42.30 5.66 -13.00
C LEU A 684 -42.05 5.27 -11.52
N PRO A 685 -41.01 5.81 -10.87
CA PRO A 685 -40.68 5.41 -9.51
C PRO A 685 -41.75 5.89 -8.50
N PRO A 686 -42.10 5.06 -7.50
CA PRO A 686 -42.99 5.48 -6.43
C PRO A 686 -42.32 6.49 -5.51
N ALA A 687 -43.13 7.39 -4.97
CA ALA A 687 -42.67 8.50 -4.15
C ALA A 687 -42.54 8.14 -2.65
N ARG A 688 -41.45 8.66 -2.04
CA ARG A 688 -41.19 9.06 -0.62
C ARG A 688 -40.57 8.00 0.32
N PRO A 689 -39.78 8.38 1.38
CA PRO A 689 -39.65 9.70 2.02
C PRO A 689 -38.19 10.22 2.31
N ALA A 690 -38.14 11.47 2.80
CA ALA A 690 -37.06 12.20 3.51
C ALA A 690 -35.71 12.47 2.80
N ARG A 691 -35.50 13.77 2.53
CA ARG A 691 -34.31 14.41 1.92
C ARG A 691 -32.99 14.04 2.63
N ARG A 692 -32.09 13.35 1.91
CA ARG A 692 -30.63 13.57 2.02
C ARG A 692 -30.18 14.29 0.75
N ARG A 693 -29.45 15.40 0.90
CA ARG A 693 -28.89 16.17 -0.24
C ARG A 693 -28.10 15.21 -1.15
N PRO A 694 -28.40 15.11 -2.46
CA PRO A 694 -27.64 14.25 -3.35
C PRO A 694 -26.24 14.85 -3.55
N ALA A 695 -25.24 13.97 -3.59
CA ALA A 695 -23.90 14.33 -4.05
C ALA A 695 -23.99 14.97 -5.45
N PRO A 696 -23.19 16.02 -5.73
CA PRO A 696 -23.22 16.73 -7.00
C PRO A 696 -22.94 15.78 -8.18
N ARG A 697 -23.71 15.89 -9.27
CA ARG A 697 -23.55 15.00 -10.43
C ARG A 697 -23.07 15.80 -11.64
N VAL A 698 -21.80 15.65 -11.99
CA VAL A 698 -21.09 16.43 -13.03
C VAL A 698 -21.83 16.42 -14.38
N VAL A 699 -22.37 15.26 -14.80
CA VAL A 699 -22.98 15.11 -16.13
C VAL A 699 -24.32 15.84 -16.19
N GLU A 700 -25.12 15.73 -15.14
CA GLU A 700 -26.43 16.37 -15.03
C GLU A 700 -26.32 17.88 -14.77
N ASP A 701 -25.37 18.30 -13.92
CA ASP A 701 -25.24 19.69 -13.50
C ASP A 701 -24.42 20.53 -14.50
N ALA A 702 -23.31 20.00 -15.03
CA ALA A 702 -22.44 20.73 -15.96
C ALA A 702 -22.65 20.39 -17.44
N GLY A 703 -23.29 19.25 -17.76
CA GLY A 703 -23.50 18.79 -19.14
C GLY A 703 -24.36 19.73 -19.99
N PRO A 704 -25.56 20.13 -19.55
CA PRO A 704 -26.41 21.05 -20.31
C PRO A 704 -25.77 22.43 -20.59
N PRO A 705 -25.20 23.17 -19.60
CA PRO A 705 -24.59 24.46 -19.88
C PRO A 705 -23.35 24.34 -20.76
N LEU A 706 -22.50 23.34 -20.52
CA LEU A 706 -21.29 23.12 -21.32
C LEU A 706 -21.62 22.76 -22.77
N ARG A 707 -22.68 21.97 -23.02
CA ARG A 707 -23.14 21.64 -24.39
C ARG A 707 -23.58 22.88 -25.16
N THR A 708 -24.26 23.83 -24.49
CA THR A 708 -24.70 25.08 -25.13
C THR A 708 -23.50 25.96 -25.49
N LEU A 709 -22.56 26.10 -24.57
CA LEU A 709 -21.34 26.88 -24.78
C LEU A 709 -20.43 26.26 -25.85
N ALA A 710 -20.27 24.94 -25.84
CA ALA A 710 -19.49 24.22 -26.86
C ALA A 710 -20.11 24.32 -28.25
N ARG A 711 -21.44 24.35 -28.36
CA ARG A 711 -22.12 24.56 -29.65
C ARG A 711 -21.83 25.94 -30.21
N ARG A 712 -22.00 26.98 -29.41
CA ARG A 712 -21.66 28.35 -29.80
C ARG A 712 -20.20 28.46 -30.24
N ALA A 713 -19.28 27.87 -29.46
CA ALA A 713 -17.86 27.89 -29.82
C ALA A 713 -17.52 27.09 -31.08
N LEU A 714 -18.30 26.06 -31.43
CA LEU A 714 -18.18 25.33 -32.70
C LEU A 714 -18.78 26.13 -33.87
N ASP A 715 -19.92 26.80 -33.66
CA ASP A 715 -20.58 27.63 -34.65
C ASP A 715 -19.74 28.90 -34.98
N ASP A 716 -19.00 29.42 -34.00
CA ASP A 716 -18.10 30.58 -34.13
C ASP A 716 -16.71 30.23 -34.74
N LEU A 717 -16.49 28.97 -35.18
CA LEU A 717 -15.24 28.59 -35.81
C LEU A 717 -15.03 29.36 -37.12
N ALA A 718 -13.85 29.96 -37.27
CA ALA A 718 -13.51 30.69 -38.49
C ALA A 718 -13.58 29.77 -39.73
N PRO A 719 -14.14 30.24 -40.85
CA PRO A 719 -14.10 29.53 -42.12
C PRO A 719 -12.66 29.12 -42.46
N GLY A 720 -12.44 27.86 -42.84
CA GLY A 720 -11.10 27.32 -43.14
C GLY A 720 -10.39 26.59 -42.00
N THR A 721 -10.90 26.64 -40.76
CA THR A 721 -10.28 25.93 -39.62
C THR A 721 -10.21 24.41 -39.85
N LEU A 722 -11.30 23.81 -40.31
CA LEU A 722 -11.36 22.37 -40.59
C LEU A 722 -10.58 21.99 -41.85
N ASP A 723 -10.42 22.91 -42.82
CA ASP A 723 -9.66 22.67 -44.04
C ASP A 723 -8.16 22.46 -43.76
N ALA A 724 -7.60 23.16 -42.77
CA ALA A 724 -6.23 22.94 -42.32
C ALA A 724 -6.04 21.53 -41.72
N TYR A 725 -7.01 21.04 -40.94
CA TYR A 725 -6.98 19.66 -40.46
C TYR A 725 -7.20 18.66 -41.61
N ALA A 726 -8.08 18.96 -42.56
CA ALA A 726 -8.35 18.16 -43.76
C ALA A 726 -7.08 17.95 -44.59
N ALA A 727 -6.30 19.01 -44.80
CA ALA A 727 -5.04 18.98 -45.54
C ALA A 727 -4.00 18.05 -44.90
N VAL A 728 -3.87 18.05 -43.57
CA VAL A 728 -2.97 17.12 -42.84
C VAL A 728 -3.53 15.69 -42.84
N ALA A 729 -4.84 15.55 -42.68
CA ALA A 729 -5.50 14.26 -42.59
C ALA A 729 -5.64 13.57 -43.95
N ALA A 730 -5.56 14.31 -45.07
CA ALA A 730 -5.90 13.85 -46.42
C ALA A 730 -7.30 13.19 -46.46
N THR A 731 -8.29 13.90 -45.92
CA THR A 731 -9.69 13.47 -45.80
C THR A 731 -10.61 14.69 -45.80
N PRO A 732 -11.92 14.55 -46.07
CA PRO A 732 -12.86 15.67 -45.98
C PRO A 732 -12.86 16.39 -44.61
N PRO A 733 -13.20 17.70 -44.54
CA PRO A 733 -13.03 18.51 -43.33
C PRO A 733 -13.77 18.02 -42.08
N ASP A 734 -14.94 17.41 -42.25
CA ASP A 734 -15.78 16.84 -41.18
C ASP A 734 -15.13 15.60 -40.52
N ALA A 735 -14.45 14.76 -41.30
CA ALA A 735 -13.79 13.55 -40.81
C ALA A 735 -12.36 13.78 -40.29
N ALA A 736 -11.76 14.95 -40.58
CA ALA A 736 -10.36 15.22 -40.34
C ALA A 736 -9.94 15.15 -38.86
N PRO A 737 -10.66 15.78 -37.90
CA PRO A 737 -10.29 15.72 -36.48
C PRO A 737 -10.30 14.28 -35.93
N VAL A 738 -11.29 13.47 -36.33
CA VAL A 738 -11.41 12.07 -35.91
C VAL A 738 -10.24 11.23 -36.43
N ARG A 739 -9.84 11.43 -37.70
CA ARG A 739 -8.71 10.72 -38.31
C ARG A 739 -7.40 11.08 -37.61
N LEU A 740 -7.14 12.36 -37.40
CA LEU A 740 -5.91 12.83 -36.75
C LEU A 740 -5.78 12.33 -35.30
N ARG A 741 -6.90 12.27 -34.56
CA ARG A 741 -6.94 11.68 -33.22
C ARG A 741 -6.52 10.20 -33.20
N ARG A 742 -6.73 9.45 -34.29
CA ARG A 742 -6.42 8.01 -34.36
C ARG A 742 -4.97 7.73 -34.79
N LEU A 743 -4.29 8.69 -35.41
CA LEU A 743 -2.91 8.49 -35.88
C LEU A 743 -1.92 8.45 -34.73
N GLY A 744 -1.01 7.47 -34.72
CA GLY A 744 0.10 7.44 -33.78
C GLY A 744 1.02 8.66 -33.94
N ALA A 745 1.80 9.01 -32.91
CA ALA A 745 2.60 10.23 -32.90
C ALA A 745 3.60 10.33 -34.08
N ALA A 746 4.22 9.22 -34.48
CA ALA A 746 5.12 9.18 -35.65
C ALA A 746 4.37 9.36 -36.98
N GLN A 747 3.20 8.71 -37.11
CA GLN A 747 2.35 8.83 -38.31
C GLN A 747 1.80 10.25 -38.47
N LEU A 748 1.44 10.90 -37.36
CA LEU A 748 0.96 12.28 -37.35
C LEU A 748 2.08 13.26 -37.71
N ALA A 749 3.29 13.10 -37.15
CA ALA A 749 4.45 13.89 -37.56
C ALA A 749 4.77 13.71 -39.06
N ALA A 750 4.71 12.48 -39.58
CA ALA A 750 4.87 12.22 -41.00
C ALA A 750 3.75 12.86 -41.85
N ALA A 751 2.51 12.90 -41.37
CA ALA A 751 1.40 13.55 -42.05
C ALA A 751 1.54 15.08 -42.09
N VAL A 752 1.92 15.70 -40.96
CA VAL A 752 2.23 17.13 -40.90
C VAL A 752 3.40 17.48 -41.82
N ARG A 753 4.47 16.69 -41.79
CA ARG A 753 5.63 16.86 -42.67
C ARG A 753 5.22 16.82 -44.14
N ARG A 754 4.44 15.82 -44.56
CA ARG A 754 3.94 15.72 -45.94
C ARG A 754 3.12 16.96 -46.33
N ALA A 755 2.17 17.37 -45.50
CA ALA A 755 1.29 18.50 -45.82
C ALA A 755 2.05 19.83 -45.98
N LEU A 756 3.07 20.05 -45.14
CA LEU A 756 3.94 21.23 -45.22
C LEU A 756 4.91 21.18 -46.41
N ASP A 757 5.37 19.98 -46.78
CA ASP A 757 6.31 19.76 -47.90
C ASP A 757 5.60 19.91 -49.26
N THR A 758 4.39 19.36 -49.40
CA THR A 758 3.56 19.49 -50.61
C THR A 758 2.86 20.84 -50.73
N GLY A 759 2.92 21.69 -49.70
CA GLY A 759 2.25 23.00 -49.66
C GLY A 759 0.72 22.92 -49.57
N THR A 760 0.16 21.75 -49.21
CA THR A 760 -1.30 21.59 -49.04
C THR A 760 -1.78 22.19 -47.72
N ALA A 761 -0.88 22.40 -46.76
CA ALA A 761 -1.12 23.20 -45.58
C ALA A 761 0.05 24.17 -45.35
N ASP A 762 -0.25 25.38 -44.88
CA ASP A 762 0.74 26.34 -44.41
C ASP A 762 0.94 26.20 -42.89
N LEU A 763 2.17 26.43 -42.42
CA LEU A 763 2.50 26.31 -40.99
C LEU A 763 1.79 27.37 -40.14
N THR A 764 1.62 28.59 -40.66
CA THR A 764 0.89 29.65 -39.96
C THR A 764 -0.60 29.31 -39.90
N GLY A 765 -1.20 28.89 -41.01
CA GLY A 765 -2.59 28.44 -41.04
C GLY A 765 -2.86 27.23 -40.12
N LEU A 766 -1.93 26.28 -40.05
CA LEU A 766 -1.96 25.17 -39.09
C LEU A 766 -1.85 25.65 -37.65
N TRP A 767 -0.99 26.63 -37.36
CA TRP A 767 -0.83 27.20 -36.03
C TRP A 767 -2.11 27.90 -35.55
N GLU A 768 -2.76 28.65 -36.44
CA GLU A 768 -4.02 29.36 -36.19
C GLU A 768 -5.20 28.38 -36.02
N ALA A 769 -5.34 27.40 -36.92
CA ALA A 769 -6.38 26.38 -36.84
C ALA A 769 -6.22 25.50 -35.59
N THR A 770 -4.98 25.15 -35.25
CA THR A 770 -4.67 24.50 -33.97
C THR A 770 -4.65 25.47 -32.79
N GLY A 771 -4.94 26.75 -32.95
CA GLY A 771 -5.20 27.67 -31.85
C GLY A 771 -6.68 27.70 -31.43
N ARG A 772 -7.59 27.29 -32.32
CA ARG A 772 -9.03 27.24 -32.04
C ARG A 772 -9.36 26.02 -31.16
N ARG A 773 -9.95 26.28 -30.00
CA ARG A 773 -10.23 25.28 -28.95
C ARG A 773 -11.66 25.42 -28.43
N PRO A 774 -12.68 24.98 -29.18
CA PRO A 774 -14.08 25.18 -28.81
C PRO A 774 -14.43 24.63 -27.42
N LEU A 775 -13.79 23.53 -26.98
CA LEU A 775 -14.05 23.01 -25.63
C LEU A 775 -13.39 23.85 -24.54
N ALA A 776 -12.16 24.34 -24.76
CA ALA A 776 -11.51 25.28 -23.85
C ALA A 776 -12.31 26.58 -23.74
N THR A 777 -12.73 27.15 -24.87
CA THR A 777 -13.59 28.34 -24.90
C THR A 777 -14.90 28.11 -24.14
N ALA A 778 -15.53 26.95 -24.31
CA ALA A 778 -16.75 26.61 -23.59
C ALA A 778 -16.55 26.47 -22.08
N LEU A 779 -15.40 25.93 -21.65
CA LEU A 779 -15.05 25.85 -20.24
C LEU A 779 -14.73 27.22 -19.64
N ASP A 780 -14.01 28.07 -20.36
CA ASP A 780 -13.68 29.42 -19.88
C ASP A 780 -14.93 30.29 -19.72
N ALA A 781 -15.93 30.09 -20.58
CA ALA A 781 -17.24 30.74 -20.52
C ALA A 781 -18.23 30.10 -19.52
N LEU A 782 -17.88 28.96 -18.90
CA LEU A 782 -18.74 28.30 -17.91
C LEU A 782 -18.77 29.12 -16.60
N ASP A 783 -19.92 29.15 -15.94
CA ASP A 783 -20.12 29.81 -14.64
C ASP A 783 -18.97 29.44 -13.68
N PRO A 784 -18.22 30.44 -13.15
CA PRO A 784 -17.15 30.21 -12.19
C PRO A 784 -17.59 29.33 -11.00
N ALA A 785 -18.82 29.50 -10.50
CA ALA A 785 -19.33 28.70 -9.39
C ALA A 785 -19.49 27.21 -9.76
N LEU A 786 -19.84 26.91 -11.01
CA LEU A 786 -19.90 25.53 -11.52
C LEU A 786 -18.49 24.97 -11.79
N ARG A 787 -17.55 25.81 -12.24
CA ARG A 787 -16.15 25.39 -12.45
C ARG A 787 -15.44 25.07 -11.13
N ASP A 788 -15.65 25.89 -10.10
CA ASP A 788 -15.04 25.68 -8.79
C ASP A 788 -15.66 24.47 -8.08
N ARG A 789 -16.96 24.24 -8.28
CA ARG A 789 -17.66 23.04 -7.77
C ARG A 789 -17.22 21.75 -8.47
N PHE A 790 -16.76 21.85 -9.72
CA PHE A 790 -16.31 20.73 -10.54
C PHE A 790 -14.92 21.00 -11.12
N ASP A 791 -13.92 21.12 -10.23
CA ASP A 791 -12.52 21.41 -10.57
C ASP A 791 -11.93 20.42 -11.59
N GLN A 792 -12.42 19.18 -11.61
CA GLN A 792 -12.05 18.15 -12.58
C GLN A 792 -12.41 18.49 -14.04
N LEU A 793 -13.32 19.44 -14.31
CA LEU A 793 -13.69 19.82 -15.69
C LEU A 793 -12.48 20.31 -16.50
N ARG A 794 -11.45 20.87 -15.85
CA ARG A 794 -10.21 21.29 -16.53
C ARG A 794 -9.44 20.11 -17.16
N LEU A 795 -9.65 18.88 -16.69
CA LEU A 795 -9.03 17.67 -17.24
C LEU A 795 -9.52 17.36 -18.66
N LEU A 796 -10.66 17.91 -19.09
CA LEU A 796 -11.15 17.80 -20.48
C LEU A 796 -10.18 18.42 -21.50
N LEU A 797 -9.34 19.35 -21.05
CA LEU A 797 -8.33 20.02 -21.87
C LEU A 797 -7.01 19.25 -21.94
N GLY A 798 -6.89 18.15 -21.19
CA GLY A 798 -5.73 17.26 -21.21
C GLY A 798 -5.74 16.26 -22.38
N GLU A 799 -4.76 15.36 -22.36
CA GLU A 799 -4.78 14.16 -23.21
C GLU A 799 -5.41 12.96 -22.47
N PRO A 800 -5.98 11.98 -23.19
CA PRO A 800 -6.54 10.78 -22.56
C PRO A 800 -5.49 9.99 -21.76
N PRO A 801 -5.90 9.23 -20.73
CA PRO A 801 -7.28 8.85 -20.42
C PRO A 801 -8.06 9.88 -19.59
N LEU A 802 -9.33 10.10 -19.92
CA LEU A 802 -10.26 10.90 -19.13
C LEU A 802 -10.94 10.04 -18.02
N PRO A 803 -11.19 10.61 -16.82
CA PRO A 803 -12.08 10.05 -15.80
C PRO A 803 -13.42 9.55 -16.34
N GLY A 804 -14.02 8.53 -15.72
CA GLY A 804 -15.28 7.91 -16.21
C GLY A 804 -16.44 8.89 -16.39
N GLN A 805 -16.60 9.87 -15.48
CA GLN A 805 -17.64 10.89 -15.55
C GLN A 805 -17.41 11.88 -16.70
N LEU A 806 -16.16 12.30 -16.91
CA LEU A 806 -15.77 13.16 -18.04
C LEU A 806 -15.84 12.41 -19.38
N ARG A 807 -15.59 11.10 -19.40
CA ARG A 807 -15.85 10.25 -20.58
C ARG A 807 -17.33 10.21 -20.93
N ARG A 808 -18.23 10.13 -19.93
CA ARG A 808 -19.68 10.21 -20.16
C ARG A 808 -20.07 11.59 -20.68
N LEU A 809 -19.49 12.65 -20.11
CA LEU A 809 -19.71 14.04 -20.53
C LEU A 809 -19.27 14.28 -21.99
N VAL A 810 -18.07 13.84 -22.36
CA VAL A 810 -17.52 13.94 -23.73
C VAL A 810 -18.23 13.02 -24.73
N ARG A 811 -18.96 12.00 -24.27
CA ARG A 811 -19.83 11.18 -25.14
C ARG A 811 -21.14 11.88 -25.50
N LEU A 812 -21.47 13.00 -24.84
CA LEU A 812 -22.64 13.78 -25.24
C LEU A 812 -22.41 14.37 -26.65
N PRO A 813 -23.44 14.37 -27.51
CA PRO A 813 -23.38 15.04 -28.81
C PRO A 813 -22.92 16.50 -28.65
N VAL A 814 -22.21 17.04 -29.65
CA VAL A 814 -21.56 18.37 -29.64
C VAL A 814 -20.31 18.46 -28.75
N LEU A 815 -20.35 17.94 -27.51
CA LEU A 815 -19.16 17.88 -26.65
C LEU A 815 -18.11 16.90 -27.20
N ALA A 816 -18.56 15.81 -27.80
CA ALA A 816 -17.69 14.86 -28.50
C ALA A 816 -16.89 15.51 -29.64
N ASP A 817 -17.54 16.39 -30.39
CA ASP A 817 -16.97 17.06 -31.56
C ASP A 817 -15.98 18.15 -31.13
N ALA A 818 -16.38 19.00 -30.18
CA ALA A 818 -15.51 20.00 -29.58
C ALA A 818 -14.27 19.37 -28.93
N TYR A 819 -14.44 18.30 -28.15
CA TYR A 819 -13.33 17.56 -27.56
C TYR A 819 -12.40 16.95 -28.61
N THR A 820 -12.97 16.38 -29.68
CA THR A 820 -12.17 15.76 -30.75
C THR A 820 -11.34 16.79 -31.50
N LEU A 821 -11.89 17.97 -31.76
CA LEU A 821 -11.17 19.07 -32.42
C LEU A 821 -10.03 19.60 -31.53
N ASP A 822 -10.31 19.84 -30.24
CA ASP A 822 -9.32 20.25 -29.24
C ASP A 822 -8.14 19.26 -29.14
N LEU A 823 -8.45 17.96 -29.06
CA LEU A 823 -7.45 16.90 -28.96
C LEU A 823 -6.65 16.75 -30.26
N ALA A 824 -7.29 16.84 -31.42
CA ALA A 824 -6.61 16.84 -32.71
C ALA A 824 -5.63 18.02 -32.79
N GLY A 825 -6.04 19.21 -32.36
CA GLY A 825 -5.20 20.40 -32.35
C GLY A 825 -3.95 20.26 -31.48
N ARG A 826 -4.09 19.75 -30.25
CA ARG A 826 -2.94 19.50 -29.36
C ARG A 826 -1.97 18.49 -29.94
N ARG A 827 -2.46 17.38 -30.50
CA ARG A 827 -1.61 16.35 -31.11
C ARG A 827 -0.88 16.87 -32.34
N THR A 828 -1.54 17.69 -33.15
CA THR A 828 -0.90 18.36 -34.30
C THR A 828 0.20 19.32 -33.84
N ARG A 829 -0.02 20.11 -32.76
CA ARG A 829 1.05 20.95 -32.18
C ARG A 829 2.23 20.13 -31.67
N ARG A 830 2.00 18.99 -31.00
CA ARG A 830 3.10 18.07 -30.62
C ARG A 830 3.86 17.51 -31.81
N ALA A 831 3.17 17.22 -32.91
CA ALA A 831 3.80 16.77 -34.14
C ALA A 831 4.67 17.88 -34.77
N ILE A 832 4.19 19.13 -34.80
CA ILE A 832 4.99 20.29 -35.23
C ILE A 832 6.23 20.45 -34.33
N GLY A 833 6.06 20.36 -33.01
CA GLY A 833 7.17 20.49 -32.06
C GLY A 833 8.22 19.39 -32.23
N ARG A 834 7.80 18.16 -32.53
CA ARG A 834 8.72 17.06 -32.86
C ARG A 834 9.54 17.34 -34.12
N LEU A 835 8.90 17.86 -35.18
CA LEU A 835 9.60 18.22 -36.41
C LEU A 835 10.59 19.37 -36.17
N ALA A 836 10.21 20.35 -35.36
CA ALA A 836 11.08 21.49 -35.03
C ALA A 836 12.31 21.07 -34.20
N ARG A 837 12.13 20.20 -33.21
CA ARG A 837 13.25 19.68 -32.38
C ARG A 837 14.18 18.73 -33.15
N ALA A 838 13.64 18.01 -34.13
CA ALA A 838 14.43 17.20 -35.06
C ALA A 838 15.13 18.03 -36.15
N ASP A 839 14.94 19.36 -36.13
CA ASP A 839 15.38 20.29 -37.17
C ASP A 839 15.01 19.85 -38.60
N ASP A 840 13.78 19.39 -38.78
CA ASP A 840 13.30 18.91 -40.08
C ASP A 840 13.29 20.07 -41.11
N PRO A 841 13.90 19.89 -42.31
CA PRO A 841 13.98 20.94 -43.33
C PRO A 841 12.62 21.51 -43.77
N VAL A 842 11.51 20.82 -43.51
CA VAL A 842 10.17 21.33 -43.79
C VAL A 842 9.81 22.52 -42.90
N ILE A 843 10.27 22.55 -41.64
CA ILE A 843 10.01 23.65 -40.69
C ILE A 843 10.80 24.88 -41.12
N ALA A 844 12.09 24.72 -41.43
CA ALA A 844 12.93 25.80 -41.95
C ALA A 844 12.34 26.44 -43.22
N ARG A 845 11.93 25.62 -44.21
CA ARG A 845 11.27 26.10 -45.43
C ARG A 845 9.94 26.79 -45.15
N ALA A 846 9.15 26.29 -44.21
CA ALA A 846 7.88 26.91 -43.85
C ALA A 846 8.09 28.29 -43.20
N LEU A 847 9.02 28.41 -42.24
CA LEU A 847 9.37 29.68 -41.59
C LEU A 847 9.97 30.70 -42.57
N ALA A 848 10.74 30.23 -43.57
CA ALA A 848 11.27 31.08 -44.62
C ALA A 848 10.17 31.69 -45.50
N ARG A 849 9.08 30.94 -45.77
CA ARG A 849 7.92 31.43 -46.54
C ARG A 849 7.06 32.39 -45.74
N ARG A 850 6.63 32.00 -44.54
CA ARG A 850 5.77 32.80 -43.66
C ARG A 850 6.01 32.40 -42.20
N ALA A 851 6.25 33.39 -41.36
CA ALA A 851 6.34 33.22 -39.91
C ALA A 851 5.53 34.32 -39.22
N THR A 852 5.00 34.01 -38.04
CA THR A 852 4.38 34.97 -37.12
C THR A 852 5.12 34.95 -35.80
N GLU A 853 5.12 36.07 -35.09
CA GLU A 853 5.80 36.21 -33.79
C GLU A 853 5.41 35.11 -32.79
N PRO A 854 4.10 34.80 -32.54
CA PRO A 854 3.73 33.79 -31.55
C PRO A 854 4.21 32.37 -31.92
N LEU A 855 4.18 32.04 -33.20
CA LEU A 855 4.66 30.75 -33.72
C LEU A 855 6.18 30.62 -33.56
N LEU A 856 6.91 31.64 -34.02
CA LEU A 856 8.37 31.64 -34.01
C LEU A 856 8.91 31.56 -32.57
N CYS A 857 8.37 32.37 -31.65
CA CYS A 857 8.76 32.36 -30.24
C CYS A 857 8.49 30.99 -29.58
N ALA A 858 7.32 30.39 -29.84
CA ALA A 858 6.96 29.09 -29.27
C ALA A 858 7.87 27.97 -29.75
N LEU A 859 8.22 27.96 -31.05
CA LEU A 859 9.16 27.00 -31.62
C LEU A 859 10.57 27.15 -31.04
N ILE A 860 11.09 28.39 -30.97
CA ILE A 860 12.42 28.67 -30.42
C ILE A 860 12.49 28.24 -28.95
N VAL A 861 11.51 28.62 -28.13
CA VAL A 861 11.44 28.18 -26.72
C VAL A 861 11.41 26.66 -26.64
N ALA A 862 10.58 26.00 -27.46
CA ALA A 862 10.45 24.55 -27.44
C ALA A 862 11.74 23.80 -27.84
N VAL A 863 12.53 24.36 -28.75
CA VAL A 863 13.82 23.81 -29.16
C VAL A 863 14.88 24.04 -28.07
N ASN A 864 14.95 25.23 -27.46
CA ASN A 864 15.93 25.50 -26.41
C ASN A 864 15.72 24.61 -25.18
N CYS A 865 14.48 24.32 -24.79
CA CYS A 865 14.18 23.48 -23.62
C CYS A 865 14.52 21.98 -23.81
N ASP A 866 14.79 21.51 -25.04
CA ASP A 866 15.10 20.09 -25.31
C ASP A 866 16.60 19.83 -25.54
N ALA A 867 17.43 20.90 -25.52
CA ALA A 867 18.88 20.85 -25.79
C ALA A 867 19.27 19.93 -26.97
N PRO A 868 18.74 20.16 -28.18
CA PRO A 868 18.90 19.24 -29.30
C PRO A 868 20.37 19.17 -29.75
N GLY A 869 20.78 18.00 -30.25
CA GLY A 869 22.11 17.78 -30.83
C GLY A 869 22.32 18.41 -32.22
N THR A 870 21.50 19.39 -32.61
CA THR A 870 21.55 20.08 -33.90
C THR A 870 22.36 21.37 -33.80
N GLU A 871 22.80 21.91 -34.94
CA GLU A 871 23.59 23.15 -34.95
C GLU A 871 22.71 24.36 -34.61
N MET A 872 23.09 25.09 -33.56
CA MET A 872 22.33 26.20 -32.99
C MET A 872 23.11 27.50 -33.09
N ALA A 873 22.52 28.53 -33.68
CA ALA A 873 23.07 29.89 -33.74
C ALA A 873 22.65 30.69 -32.49
N PRO A 874 23.58 31.37 -31.80
CA PRO A 874 23.27 32.18 -30.63
C PRO A 874 22.53 33.48 -31.01
N LEU A 875 21.45 33.79 -30.30
CA LEU A 875 20.73 35.06 -30.39
C LEU A 875 21.08 36.00 -29.24
N THR A 876 21.32 35.46 -28.05
CA THR A 876 21.82 36.19 -26.88
C THR A 876 23.03 35.49 -26.29
N ALA A 877 23.87 36.22 -25.56
CA ALA A 877 24.91 35.62 -24.73
C ALA A 877 24.28 34.87 -23.54
N PRO A 878 25.00 33.94 -22.88
CA PRO A 878 24.55 33.34 -21.62
C PRO A 878 24.14 34.41 -20.60
N ARG A 879 22.96 34.22 -19.98
CA ARG A 879 22.29 35.21 -19.08
C ARG A 879 21.86 36.52 -19.76
N GLY A 880 21.97 36.64 -21.08
CA GLY A 880 21.51 37.79 -21.84
C GLY A 880 20.00 37.76 -22.06
N ILE A 881 19.30 38.78 -21.55
CA ILE A 881 17.83 38.88 -21.57
C ILE A 881 17.29 39.69 -22.76
N ARG A 882 18.11 40.51 -23.41
CA ARG A 882 17.70 41.33 -24.56
C ARG A 882 17.93 40.58 -25.87
N VAL A 883 16.85 40.29 -26.59
CA VAL A 883 16.90 39.65 -27.92
C VAL A 883 17.00 40.74 -29.01
N PRO A 884 18.08 40.76 -29.82
CA PRO A 884 18.30 41.79 -30.83
C PRO A 884 17.30 41.66 -31.99
N GLY A 885 17.10 42.71 -32.79
CA GLY A 885 16.18 42.73 -33.94
C GLY A 885 15.26 43.95 -33.95
N TYR A 886 14.38 44.05 -34.95
CA TYR A 886 13.34 45.08 -35.01
C TYR A 886 11.93 44.44 -34.97
N PRO A 887 11.16 44.63 -33.88
CA PRO A 887 11.50 45.36 -32.65
C PRO A 887 12.47 44.55 -31.75
N ALA A 888 13.32 45.22 -30.97
CA ALA A 888 14.09 44.54 -29.93
C ALA A 888 13.14 44.10 -28.81
N THR A 889 13.34 42.90 -28.25
CA THR A 889 12.46 42.37 -27.19
C THR A 889 13.25 41.87 -26.00
N ASP A 890 12.55 41.76 -24.87
CA ASP A 890 13.12 41.32 -23.61
C ASP A 890 12.48 39.99 -23.19
N LEU A 891 13.31 39.04 -22.75
CA LEU A 891 12.87 37.75 -22.23
C LEU A 891 12.13 37.89 -20.89
N GLU A 892 12.47 38.89 -20.08
CA GLU A 892 11.89 39.10 -18.74
C GLU A 892 10.56 39.86 -18.75
N ASN A 893 10.24 40.55 -19.84
CA ASN A 893 8.96 41.26 -19.96
C ASN A 893 7.79 40.27 -19.86
N GLU A 894 6.99 40.37 -18.80
CA GLU A 894 5.85 39.48 -18.54
C GLU A 894 4.80 39.50 -19.65
N ASP A 895 4.57 40.68 -20.23
CA ASP A 895 3.71 40.89 -21.40
C ASP A 895 4.50 40.78 -22.72
N GLY A 896 5.72 40.26 -22.66
CA GLY A 896 6.61 40.05 -23.79
C GLY A 896 6.23 38.81 -24.62
N PRO A 897 6.66 38.76 -25.89
CA PRO A 897 6.37 37.64 -26.79
C PRO A 897 6.92 36.30 -26.27
N TRP A 898 8.07 36.33 -25.60
CA TRP A 898 8.74 35.14 -25.05
C TRP A 898 7.99 34.52 -23.87
N ARG A 899 7.49 35.36 -22.95
CA ARG A 899 6.68 34.89 -21.80
C ARG A 899 5.33 34.35 -22.26
N ARG A 900 4.67 35.03 -23.22
CA ARG A 900 3.45 34.54 -23.86
C ARG A 900 3.62 33.22 -24.63
N ALA A 901 4.84 32.93 -25.10
CA ALA A 901 5.13 31.71 -25.85
C ALA A 901 5.30 30.45 -24.96
N LEU A 902 5.55 30.60 -23.64
CA LEU A 902 5.81 29.47 -22.74
C LEU A 902 4.66 28.44 -22.70
N PRO A 903 3.36 28.83 -22.59
CA PRO A 903 2.27 27.85 -22.64
C PRO A 903 2.18 27.13 -23.99
N ALA A 904 2.41 27.85 -25.10
CA ALA A 904 2.37 27.27 -26.44
C ALA A 904 3.55 26.31 -26.68
N ALA A 905 4.73 26.58 -26.13
CA ALA A 905 5.88 25.69 -26.16
C ALA A 905 5.63 24.37 -25.39
N ARG A 906 4.88 24.41 -24.28
CA ARG A 906 4.43 23.19 -23.60
C ARG A 906 3.52 22.33 -24.48
N GLU A 907 2.62 22.94 -25.26
CA GLU A 907 1.79 22.21 -26.23
C GLU A 907 2.61 21.58 -27.37
N LEU A 908 3.74 22.19 -27.74
CA LEU A 908 4.72 21.60 -28.67
C LEU A 908 5.47 20.41 -28.04
N GLY A 909 5.32 20.17 -26.73
CA GLY A 909 5.93 19.08 -25.99
C GLY A 909 7.25 19.42 -25.30
N ALA A 910 7.53 20.70 -25.06
CA ALA A 910 8.71 21.15 -24.33
C ALA A 910 8.47 21.23 -22.81
N ASP A 911 9.51 20.91 -22.03
CA ASP A 911 9.54 21.19 -20.59
C ASP A 911 10.00 22.63 -20.37
N THR A 912 9.06 23.58 -20.19
CA THR A 912 9.44 24.99 -20.03
C THR A 912 9.92 25.35 -18.63
N ALA A 913 9.96 24.42 -17.68
CA ALA A 913 10.55 24.67 -16.37
C ALA A 913 12.06 24.94 -16.46
N VAL A 914 12.74 24.29 -17.43
CA VAL A 914 14.20 24.45 -17.64
C VAL A 914 14.56 25.66 -18.51
N PHE A 915 13.57 26.41 -19.03
CA PHE A 915 13.81 27.49 -20.00
C PHE A 915 14.83 28.53 -19.51
N TRP A 916 14.69 28.98 -18.26
CA TRP A 916 15.59 29.98 -17.69
C TRP A 916 16.98 29.42 -17.40
N ASP A 917 17.08 28.15 -17.03
CA ASP A 917 18.36 27.48 -16.81
C ASP A 917 19.13 27.32 -18.12
N GLU A 918 18.42 26.95 -19.20
CA GLU A 918 18.98 26.86 -20.56
C GLU A 918 19.46 28.22 -21.09
N VAL A 919 18.66 29.28 -20.90
CA VAL A 919 19.05 30.66 -21.27
C VAL A 919 20.24 31.13 -20.40
N ALA A 920 20.28 30.79 -19.12
CA ALA A 920 21.38 31.15 -18.24
C ALA A 920 22.68 30.43 -18.62
N ALA A 921 22.61 29.17 -19.03
CA ALA A 921 23.77 28.36 -19.40
C ALA A 921 24.30 28.68 -20.81
N HIS A 922 23.41 28.91 -21.77
CA HIS A 922 23.77 28.94 -23.20
C HIS A 922 23.29 30.16 -23.97
N GLY A 923 22.49 31.03 -23.34
CA GLY A 923 21.77 32.10 -24.02
C GLY A 923 20.60 31.56 -24.83
N LEU A 924 19.77 32.45 -25.36
CA LEU A 924 18.72 32.08 -26.31
C LEU A 924 19.38 31.72 -27.65
N ARG A 925 19.03 30.56 -28.21
CA ARG A 925 19.57 30.07 -29.48
C ARG A 925 18.46 29.75 -30.48
N VAL A 926 18.79 29.67 -31.77
CA VAL A 926 17.87 29.24 -32.84
C VAL A 926 18.57 28.22 -33.73
N PRO A 927 17.90 27.18 -34.27
CA PRO A 927 18.54 26.28 -35.23
C PRO A 927 19.13 27.05 -36.41
N ALA A 928 20.39 26.76 -36.75
CA ALA A 928 21.10 27.46 -37.82
C ALA A 928 20.39 27.31 -39.17
N SER A 929 19.74 26.17 -39.41
CA SER A 929 18.98 25.89 -40.63
C SER A 929 17.75 26.80 -40.83
N TRP A 930 17.23 27.44 -39.77
CA TRP A 930 16.10 28.37 -39.87
C TRP A 930 16.54 29.75 -40.34
N LEU A 931 17.85 30.05 -40.23
CA LEU A 931 18.45 31.30 -40.66
C LEU A 931 18.80 31.21 -42.15
N ALA A 932 17.90 31.70 -43.01
CA ALA A 932 18.20 31.88 -44.44
C ALA A 932 19.25 33.00 -44.66
N SER A 933 19.51 33.39 -45.92
CA SER A 933 20.56 34.35 -46.32
C SER A 933 20.52 35.74 -45.64
N GLY A 934 19.43 36.11 -44.94
CA GLY A 934 19.29 37.36 -44.17
C GLY A 934 19.48 37.24 -42.66
N GLY A 935 19.81 36.05 -42.13
CA GLY A 935 20.05 35.82 -40.71
C GLY A 935 18.86 36.10 -39.79
N TRP A 936 19.15 36.23 -38.50
CA TRP A 936 18.13 36.47 -37.45
C TRP A 936 17.30 37.76 -37.67
N PRO A 937 17.89 38.93 -38.00
CA PRO A 937 17.12 40.16 -38.19
C PRO A 937 16.03 40.04 -39.27
N ALA A 938 16.31 39.35 -40.37
CA ALA A 938 15.35 39.17 -41.46
C ALA A 938 14.20 38.23 -41.06
N LEU A 939 14.49 37.13 -40.34
CA LEU A 939 13.47 36.22 -39.84
C LEU A 939 12.58 36.89 -38.79
N TRP A 940 13.19 37.62 -37.86
CA TRP A 940 12.49 38.30 -36.78
C TRP A 940 11.61 39.46 -37.27
N SER A 941 12.12 40.28 -38.18
CA SER A 941 11.35 41.38 -38.79
C SER A 941 10.14 40.83 -39.55
N ARG A 942 10.33 39.77 -40.35
CA ARG A 942 9.22 39.14 -41.10
C ARG A 942 8.14 38.60 -40.17
N ALA A 943 8.52 38.01 -39.04
CA ALA A 943 7.57 37.52 -38.04
C ALA A 943 6.74 38.66 -37.40
N HIS A 944 7.23 39.90 -37.40
CA HIS A 944 6.56 41.08 -36.87
C HIS A 944 5.79 41.90 -37.92
N THR A 945 6.17 41.85 -39.20
CA THR A 945 5.45 42.57 -40.27
C THR A 945 4.07 41.95 -40.56
N HIS A 946 3.88 40.66 -40.28
CA HIS A 946 2.60 39.95 -40.46
C HIS A 946 1.65 40.07 -39.26
N ARG A 947 1.68 41.18 -38.51
CA ARG A 947 0.81 41.40 -37.33
C ARG A 947 -0.56 42.03 -37.66
N HIS A 948 -0.99 42.00 -38.92
CA HIS A 948 -2.30 42.51 -39.36
C HIS A 948 -3.27 41.39 -39.68
#